data_AF-A0A3D0XR70-F1
#
_entry.id   AF-A0A3D0XR70-F1
#
_cell.length_a   1.000
_cell.length_b   1.000
_cell.length_c   1.000
_cell.angle_alpha   90.00
_cell.angle_beta   90.00
_cell.angle_gamma   90.00
#
_symmetry.space_group_name_H-M   'P 1'
#
loop_
_entity.id
_entity.type
_entity.pdbx_description
1 polymer ?
#
loop_
_entity_poly.entity_id
_entity_poly.type
_entity_poly.pdbx_seq_one_letter_code
_entity_poly.pdbx_strand_id
1 'polypeptide(L)'
;MAVATFAKDDAESAAIGKAIKEAIANGSYHIVFIDSSITPLGSDLLEQYIDAMANSVVNVKQDKGLAAQYESNAKEVLKKWRSKISSGEFIIYTQNKPDGKRAATLDQLYECLFAIDRKHYSEGLETHGSVNDTMWQSTSLPAGVEYGAKEMTQGRYRSGTEQRKLENYIGKEAWKVPEYWKKAPYLPISKIKIEVDKLIQDAFAAGDRISIARIYDFLQDKDGKYGFMPCNLTAFVIGFLLKEYTDGTYNYSDDLSNDVLTVAKLKEMISEIIKHQVNPIPRYKNKYIVTTTTEEKAFNETSSNIFKIPINLCSSVEQTRDRIRQKMKKLFFPIWVLKYLLDNAKLKTSKDKVEELINDFGGVANSNNFGDTKTDSNFAMAIGKLCIDNPGVSDDLAALVTKDKCSDGMNAYLSKYKDGELLRLAEDVGDGGQYINRLKKKFDADAANWVWNTDTANQKIDETILEYQIIVASNQILPKNISFNATIREWTDKCSLIRVSYLYAKNYWEDLSDLMELLYNVKKSGTLLDSQRQKFLEQITLNGNAFIQFYTNQTELFRKACSYIVGRFSEEETGDIFKLLPSNLFTAEKSDYQAAVQTAVDKYVSEQGATKLKEFWREKTGTETPKQWSKEYRTPILCMVADKDVPAARAAFGTLNKKQVDSASIDKAIEFLEHADFFDRLDSQEERDKAFRNSIVKSYSVMLDDLDEVRAHLSKVIAVEPYDWFGLPEIDKELKKMAEFKYNATGCERALEKIDNMDVADIKQYLKRLIKDNMIVGMEIIKGK
;
A
#
# COMPACT_ATOMS: atom_id res chain seq x y z
N MET A 1 1.77 -31.61 -58.73
CA MET A 1 2.17 -32.81 -57.95
C MET A 1 2.96 -33.73 -58.86
N ALA A 2 4.02 -34.37 -58.37
CA ALA A 2 4.79 -35.37 -59.12
C ALA A 2 4.75 -36.72 -58.40
N VAL A 3 4.69 -37.82 -59.16
CA VAL A 3 4.66 -39.19 -58.65
C VAL A 3 5.75 -39.99 -59.33
N ALA A 4 6.65 -40.60 -58.56
CA ALA A 4 7.65 -41.53 -59.06
C ALA A 4 7.18 -42.97 -58.87
N THR A 5 7.38 -43.83 -59.87
CA THR A 5 6.94 -45.23 -59.85
C THR A 5 8.12 -46.20 -59.80
N PHE A 6 7.93 -47.32 -59.12
CA PHE A 6 8.95 -48.36 -58.94
C PHE A 6 8.30 -49.73 -59.14
N ALA A 7 9.02 -50.69 -59.71
CA ALA A 7 8.53 -52.05 -59.93
C ALA A 7 9.47 -53.09 -59.32
N LYS A 8 8.90 -54.13 -58.69
CA LYS A 8 9.67 -55.28 -58.18
C LYS A 8 10.13 -56.21 -59.30
N ASP A 9 9.33 -56.35 -60.36
CA ASP A 9 9.57 -57.26 -61.47
C ASP A 9 9.04 -56.67 -62.79
N ASP A 10 9.33 -57.35 -63.90
CA ASP A 10 8.92 -56.91 -65.24
C ASP A 10 7.40 -56.89 -65.42
N ALA A 11 6.67 -57.77 -64.72
CA ALA A 11 5.21 -57.83 -64.79
C ALA A 11 4.57 -56.59 -64.15
N GLU A 12 5.07 -56.16 -62.99
CA GLU A 12 4.65 -54.92 -62.34
C GLU A 12 5.07 -53.68 -63.12
N SER A 13 6.26 -53.68 -63.72
CA SER A 13 6.72 -52.61 -64.62
C SER A 13 5.72 -52.39 -65.77
N ALA A 14 5.32 -53.48 -66.45
CA ALA A 14 4.33 -53.43 -67.53
C ALA A 14 2.96 -52.93 -67.05
N ALA A 15 2.51 -53.38 -65.87
CA ALA A 15 1.24 -52.94 -65.28
C ALA A 15 1.24 -51.44 -64.92
N ILE A 16 2.34 -50.95 -64.33
CA ILE A 16 2.54 -49.53 -64.01
C ILE A 16 2.54 -48.70 -65.29
N GLY A 17 3.27 -49.11 -66.33
CA GLY A 17 3.31 -48.42 -67.61
C GLY A 17 1.91 -48.30 -68.25
N LYS A 18 1.08 -49.35 -68.15
CA LYS A 18 -0.31 -49.31 -68.59
C LYS A 18 -1.15 -48.34 -67.75
N ALA A 19 -1.02 -48.38 -66.43
CA ALA A 19 -1.76 -47.50 -65.51
C ALA A 19 -1.42 -46.01 -65.72
N ILE A 20 -0.15 -45.67 -65.94
CA ILE A 20 0.28 -44.31 -66.25
C ILE A 20 -0.39 -43.81 -67.54
N LYS A 21 -0.38 -44.63 -68.61
CA LYS A 21 -1.01 -44.27 -69.89
C LYS A 21 -2.53 -44.07 -69.76
N GLU A 22 -3.21 -44.94 -69.03
CA GLU A 22 -4.65 -44.81 -68.75
C GLU A 22 -4.95 -43.55 -67.92
N ALA A 23 -4.13 -43.22 -66.92
CA ALA A 23 -4.30 -42.03 -66.10
C ALA A 23 -4.11 -40.73 -66.91
N ILE A 24 -3.15 -40.70 -67.83
CA ILE A 24 -2.93 -39.57 -68.74
C ILE A 24 -4.10 -39.43 -69.72
N ALA A 25 -4.54 -40.54 -70.32
CA ALA A 25 -5.64 -40.54 -71.29
C ALA A 25 -6.98 -40.11 -70.66
N ASN A 26 -7.21 -40.42 -69.39
CA ASN A 26 -8.37 -39.95 -68.63
C ASN A 26 -8.39 -38.40 -68.51
N GLY A 27 -7.23 -37.74 -68.49
CA GLY A 27 -7.12 -36.27 -68.45
C GLY A 27 -7.50 -35.63 -67.10
N SER A 28 -8.23 -36.34 -66.23
CA SER A 28 -8.66 -35.86 -64.90
C SER A 28 -7.51 -35.67 -63.91
N TYR A 29 -6.32 -36.19 -64.20
CA TYR A 29 -5.15 -36.10 -63.32
C TYR A 29 -4.15 -35.05 -63.82
N HIS A 30 -3.94 -33.97 -63.05
CA HIS A 30 -2.89 -32.97 -63.29
C HIS A 30 -1.59 -33.34 -62.54
N ILE A 31 -1.04 -34.52 -62.87
CA ILE A 31 0.13 -35.11 -62.21
C ILE A 31 1.28 -35.25 -63.20
N VAL A 32 2.51 -34.99 -62.75
CA VAL A 32 3.73 -35.35 -63.46
C VAL A 32 4.14 -36.76 -63.04
N PHE A 33 4.07 -37.73 -63.94
CA PHE A 33 4.52 -39.10 -63.66
C PHE A 33 5.99 -39.24 -64.05
N ILE A 34 6.81 -39.75 -63.13
CA ILE A 34 8.22 -40.10 -63.33
C ILE A 34 8.30 -41.61 -63.31
N ASP A 35 8.32 -42.21 -64.49
CA ASP A 35 8.39 -43.65 -64.63
C ASP A 35 9.83 -44.14 -64.51
N SER A 36 10.20 -44.58 -63.31
CA SER A 36 11.44 -45.33 -63.04
C SER A 36 11.20 -46.85 -62.98
N SER A 37 9.97 -47.31 -63.22
CA SER A 37 9.63 -48.73 -63.15
C SER A 37 10.28 -49.56 -64.26
N ILE A 38 10.81 -48.90 -65.30
CA ILE A 38 11.61 -49.50 -66.37
C ILE A 38 12.96 -50.07 -65.90
N THR A 39 13.38 -49.76 -64.67
CA THR A 39 14.50 -50.42 -63.98
C THR A 39 13.97 -51.20 -62.78
N PRO A 40 13.32 -52.37 -62.99
CA PRO A 40 12.76 -53.13 -61.88
C PRO A 40 13.85 -53.71 -60.98
N LEU A 41 13.46 -54.11 -59.76
CA LEU A 41 14.38 -54.79 -58.83
C LEU A 41 14.94 -56.07 -59.47
N GLY A 42 14.08 -56.82 -60.17
CA GLY A 42 14.40 -58.04 -60.89
C GLY A 42 14.33 -59.27 -59.99
N SER A 43 14.02 -60.43 -60.58
CA SER A 43 13.72 -61.66 -59.82
C SER A 43 14.84 -62.12 -58.89
N ASP A 44 16.10 -62.00 -59.33
CA ASP A 44 17.27 -62.39 -58.52
C ASP A 44 17.43 -61.54 -57.26
N LEU A 45 17.44 -60.20 -57.40
CA LEU A 45 17.52 -59.32 -56.23
C LEU A 45 16.25 -59.41 -55.37
N LEU A 46 15.09 -59.63 -55.97
CA LEU A 46 13.85 -59.84 -55.23
C LEU A 46 13.90 -61.12 -54.39
N GLU A 47 14.42 -62.23 -54.93
CA GLU A 47 14.60 -63.48 -54.21
C GLU A 47 15.61 -63.32 -53.06
N GLN A 48 16.75 -62.65 -53.31
CA GLN A 48 17.73 -62.32 -52.26
C GLN A 48 17.12 -61.46 -51.15
N TYR A 49 16.27 -60.49 -51.51
CA TYR A 49 15.56 -59.66 -50.55
C TYR A 49 14.55 -60.47 -49.73
N ILE A 50 13.76 -61.31 -50.39
CA ILE A 50 12.76 -62.18 -49.74
C ILE A 50 13.45 -63.16 -48.79
N ASP A 51 14.52 -63.83 -49.23
CA ASP A 51 15.28 -64.77 -48.40
C ASP A 51 15.91 -64.07 -47.20
N ALA A 52 16.55 -62.91 -47.39
CA ALA A 52 17.09 -62.12 -46.29
C ALA A 52 15.99 -61.68 -45.31
N MET A 53 14.84 -61.19 -45.78
CA MET A 53 13.73 -60.79 -44.91
C MET A 53 13.09 -61.99 -44.20
N ALA A 54 12.90 -63.12 -44.87
CA ALA A 54 12.36 -64.34 -44.28
C ALA A 54 13.27 -64.87 -43.17
N ASN A 55 14.59 -64.92 -43.42
CA ASN A 55 15.58 -65.32 -42.41
C ASN A 55 15.66 -64.32 -41.26
N SER A 56 15.52 -63.00 -41.53
CA SER A 56 15.41 -62.02 -40.46
C SER A 56 14.23 -62.33 -39.54
N VAL A 57 13.03 -62.54 -40.09
CA VAL A 57 11.79 -62.83 -39.35
C VAL A 57 11.88 -64.12 -38.53
N VAL A 58 12.40 -65.21 -39.12
CA VAL A 58 12.58 -66.50 -38.43
C VAL A 58 13.52 -66.36 -37.23
N ASN A 59 14.60 -65.59 -37.38
CA ASN A 59 15.62 -65.45 -36.35
C ASN A 59 15.30 -64.37 -35.29
N VAL A 60 14.29 -63.50 -35.45
CA VAL A 60 13.98 -62.41 -34.49
C VAL A 60 13.86 -62.90 -33.03
N LYS A 61 13.27 -64.09 -32.84
CA LYS A 61 13.05 -64.68 -31.50
C LYS A 61 14.18 -65.59 -31.04
N GLN A 62 15.02 -66.08 -31.96
CA GLN A 62 16.10 -67.03 -31.67
C GLN A 62 17.45 -66.32 -31.49
N ASP A 63 17.81 -65.42 -32.42
CA ASP A 63 19.03 -64.62 -32.39
C ASP A 63 18.78 -63.23 -33.02
N LYS A 64 18.73 -62.20 -32.17
CA LYS A 64 18.51 -60.81 -32.57
C LYS A 64 19.67 -60.23 -33.39
N GLY A 65 20.91 -60.66 -33.14
CA GLY A 65 22.08 -60.19 -33.88
C GLY A 65 22.06 -60.71 -35.31
N LEU A 66 21.76 -62.00 -35.47
CA LEU A 66 21.60 -62.61 -36.79
C LEU A 66 20.40 -62.02 -37.55
N ALA A 67 19.28 -61.78 -36.86
CA ALA A 67 18.11 -61.12 -37.45
C ALA A 67 18.42 -59.71 -37.97
N ALA A 68 19.17 -58.91 -37.20
CA ALA A 68 19.60 -57.57 -37.60
C ALA A 68 20.59 -57.60 -38.79
N GLN A 69 21.47 -58.59 -38.85
CA GLN A 69 22.37 -58.79 -39.98
C GLN A 69 21.59 -59.10 -41.27
N TYR A 70 20.60 -59.99 -41.21
CA TYR A 70 19.73 -60.29 -42.34
C TYR A 70 18.87 -59.09 -42.77
N GLU A 71 18.38 -58.28 -41.82
CA GLU A 71 17.71 -57.01 -42.14
C GLU A 71 18.65 -56.01 -42.84
N SER A 72 19.92 -55.94 -42.39
CA SER A 72 20.95 -55.14 -43.06
C SER A 72 21.22 -55.64 -44.48
N ASN A 73 21.28 -56.96 -44.69
CA ASN A 73 21.46 -57.55 -46.02
C ASN A 73 20.28 -57.18 -46.95
N ALA A 74 19.04 -57.25 -46.46
CA ALA A 74 17.86 -56.81 -47.21
C ALA A 74 17.95 -55.31 -47.58
N LYS A 75 18.40 -54.45 -46.65
CA LYS A 75 18.65 -53.02 -46.93
C LYS A 75 19.74 -52.82 -47.98
N GLU A 76 20.79 -53.63 -47.99
CA GLU A 76 21.84 -53.57 -49.02
C GLU A 76 21.29 -53.95 -50.40
N VAL A 77 20.38 -54.92 -50.50
CA VAL A 77 19.68 -55.23 -51.76
C VAL A 77 18.90 -54.02 -52.27
N LEU A 78 18.13 -53.36 -51.39
CA LEU A 78 17.39 -52.14 -51.76
C LEU A 78 18.32 -50.96 -52.11
N LYS A 79 19.47 -50.82 -51.46
CA LYS A 79 20.48 -49.82 -51.83
C LYS A 79 21.05 -50.07 -53.21
N LYS A 80 21.37 -51.33 -53.55
CA LYS A 80 21.81 -51.71 -54.90
C LYS A 80 20.75 -51.35 -55.93
N TRP A 81 19.48 -51.62 -55.65
CA TRP A 81 18.38 -51.25 -56.55
C TRP A 81 18.21 -49.74 -56.70
N ARG A 82 18.26 -48.99 -55.59
CA ARG A 82 18.24 -47.51 -55.62
C ARG A 82 19.37 -46.97 -56.50
N SER A 83 20.58 -47.52 -56.38
CA SER A 83 21.70 -47.13 -57.24
C SER A 83 21.42 -47.45 -58.71
N LYS A 84 20.87 -48.64 -59.02
CA LYS A 84 20.47 -49.01 -60.40
C LYS A 84 19.45 -48.02 -60.97
N ILE A 85 18.40 -47.67 -60.21
CA ILE A 85 17.40 -46.68 -60.62
C ILE A 85 18.06 -45.31 -60.84
N SER A 86 18.91 -44.86 -59.91
CA SER A 86 19.55 -43.55 -59.99
C SER A 86 20.51 -43.42 -61.19
N SER A 87 21.16 -44.53 -61.58
CA SER A 87 21.98 -44.63 -62.78
C SER A 87 21.19 -44.99 -64.04
N GLY A 88 19.91 -45.30 -63.89
CA GLY A 88 19.03 -45.76 -64.94
C GLY A 88 18.35 -44.60 -65.65
N GLU A 89 17.45 -44.97 -66.56
CA GLU A 89 16.62 -44.03 -67.29
C GLU A 89 15.26 -43.82 -66.63
N PHE A 90 14.63 -42.70 -66.98
CA PHE A 90 13.33 -42.27 -66.51
C PHE A 90 12.47 -41.88 -67.72
N ILE A 91 11.17 -42.15 -67.67
CA ILE A 91 10.21 -41.61 -68.64
C ILE A 91 9.26 -40.66 -67.93
N ILE A 92 9.24 -39.41 -68.35
CA ILE A 92 8.46 -38.36 -67.70
C ILE A 92 7.21 -38.12 -68.52
N TYR A 93 6.06 -38.36 -67.93
CA TYR A 93 4.78 -38.10 -68.55
C TYR A 93 4.11 -36.88 -67.93
N THR A 94 3.55 -36.04 -68.79
CA THR A 94 2.77 -34.86 -68.42
C THR A 94 1.59 -34.73 -69.37
N GLN A 95 0.58 -33.92 -69.04
CA GLN A 95 -0.52 -33.62 -69.96
C GLN A 95 -0.03 -33.06 -71.31
N ASN A 96 1.06 -32.28 -71.30
CA ASN A 96 1.65 -31.71 -72.51
C ASN A 96 2.52 -32.71 -73.29
N LYS A 97 2.88 -33.85 -72.70
CA LYS A 97 3.71 -34.91 -73.30
C LYS A 97 3.14 -36.28 -72.93
N PRO A 98 1.98 -36.66 -73.50
CA PRO A 98 1.31 -37.90 -73.16
C PRO A 98 2.07 -39.15 -73.61
N ASP A 99 2.89 -39.04 -74.66
CA ASP A 99 3.75 -40.13 -75.15
C ASP A 99 5.01 -40.36 -74.31
N GLY A 100 5.24 -39.52 -73.29
CA GLY A 100 6.40 -39.58 -72.41
C GLY A 100 7.65 -38.91 -72.99
N LYS A 101 8.47 -38.33 -72.11
CA LYS A 101 9.80 -37.81 -72.43
C LYS A 101 10.86 -38.65 -71.73
N ARG A 102 11.72 -39.30 -72.50
CA ARG A 102 12.87 -40.04 -71.96
C ARG A 102 13.90 -39.08 -71.37
N ALA A 103 14.36 -39.37 -70.17
CA ALA A 103 15.51 -38.77 -69.50
C ALA A 103 16.50 -39.90 -69.19
N ALA A 104 17.65 -39.91 -69.84
CA ALA A 104 18.63 -40.99 -69.76
C ALA A 104 19.45 -40.98 -68.46
N THR A 105 19.43 -39.86 -67.74
CA THR A 105 20.16 -39.68 -66.47
C THR A 105 19.30 -38.91 -65.46
N LEU A 106 19.68 -38.98 -64.19
CA LEU A 106 19.04 -38.22 -63.12
C LEU A 106 19.15 -36.70 -63.34
N ASP A 107 20.25 -36.21 -63.89
CA ASP A 107 20.42 -34.79 -64.21
C ASP A 107 19.44 -34.35 -65.30
N GLN A 108 19.24 -35.16 -66.34
CA GLN A 108 18.22 -34.90 -67.37
C GLN A 108 16.81 -34.93 -66.79
N LEU A 109 16.54 -35.78 -65.79
CA LEU A 109 15.28 -35.76 -65.06
C LEU A 109 15.10 -34.41 -64.35
N TYR A 110 16.10 -33.95 -63.60
CA TYR A 110 16.04 -32.65 -62.94
C TYR A 110 15.81 -31.50 -63.92
N GLU A 111 16.54 -31.45 -65.04
CA GLU A 111 16.33 -30.45 -66.09
C GLU A 111 14.90 -30.46 -66.62
N CYS A 112 14.31 -31.64 -66.82
CA CYS A 112 12.93 -31.76 -67.26
C CYS A 112 11.94 -31.26 -66.21
N LEU A 113 12.14 -31.60 -64.93
CA LEU A 113 11.28 -31.13 -63.84
C LEU A 113 11.40 -29.62 -63.67
N PHE A 114 12.61 -29.06 -63.70
CA PHE A 114 12.83 -27.61 -63.68
C PHE A 114 12.16 -26.90 -64.88
N ALA A 115 12.17 -27.50 -66.07
CA ALA A 115 11.50 -26.93 -67.23
C ALA A 115 9.97 -26.94 -67.08
N ILE A 116 9.40 -27.96 -66.46
CA ILE A 116 7.96 -28.02 -66.14
C ILE A 116 7.62 -26.94 -65.12
N ASP A 117 8.42 -26.84 -64.05
CA ASP A 117 8.22 -25.90 -62.96
C ASP A 117 8.32 -24.45 -63.45
N ARG A 118 9.39 -24.10 -64.19
CA ARG A 118 9.58 -22.78 -64.82
C ARG A 118 8.47 -22.39 -65.78
N LYS A 119 7.83 -23.36 -66.45
CA LYS A 119 6.71 -23.07 -67.34
C LYS A 119 5.48 -22.63 -66.55
N HIS A 120 5.30 -23.16 -65.34
CA HIS A 120 4.17 -22.84 -64.47
C HIS A 120 4.48 -21.61 -63.59
N TYR A 121 5.59 -21.63 -62.86
CA TYR A 121 6.09 -20.55 -62.02
C TYR A 121 7.25 -19.80 -62.69
N SER A 122 6.93 -19.02 -63.72
CA SER A 122 7.94 -18.31 -64.52
C SER A 122 8.83 -17.32 -63.75
N GLU A 123 8.37 -16.83 -62.60
CA GLU A 123 9.11 -15.91 -61.72
C GLU A 123 9.27 -16.53 -60.31
N GLY A 124 9.27 -17.86 -60.20
CA GLY A 124 9.46 -18.57 -58.95
C GLY A 124 10.91 -18.49 -58.44
N LEU A 125 11.09 -18.73 -57.14
CA LEU A 125 12.39 -18.54 -56.48
C LEU A 125 13.49 -19.45 -57.06
N GLU A 126 13.12 -20.64 -57.51
CA GLU A 126 13.99 -21.61 -58.16
C GLU A 126 14.51 -21.16 -59.53
N THR A 127 13.91 -20.11 -60.11
CA THR A 127 14.31 -19.55 -61.41
C THR A 127 15.41 -18.49 -61.29
N HIS A 128 15.60 -17.89 -60.10
CA HIS A 128 16.51 -16.76 -59.90
C HIS A 128 17.99 -17.16 -59.80
N GLY A 129 18.27 -18.39 -59.38
CA GLY A 129 19.64 -18.88 -59.21
C GLY A 129 19.74 -20.05 -58.23
N SER A 130 20.97 -20.54 -58.05
CA SER A 130 21.26 -21.68 -57.19
C SER A 130 21.38 -21.27 -55.72
N VAL A 131 20.86 -22.11 -54.82
CA VAL A 131 20.97 -21.95 -53.37
C VAL A 131 21.40 -23.26 -52.73
N ASN A 132 21.74 -23.25 -51.43
CA ASN A 132 21.96 -24.49 -50.68
C ASN A 132 20.64 -25.26 -50.50
N ASP A 133 20.67 -26.59 -50.54
CA ASP A 133 19.47 -27.44 -50.40
C ASP A 133 18.67 -27.19 -49.11
N THR A 134 19.36 -26.78 -48.04
CA THR A 134 18.75 -26.40 -46.76
C THR A 134 17.79 -25.22 -46.87
N MET A 135 17.90 -24.40 -47.92
CA MET A 135 17.00 -23.27 -48.18
C MET A 135 15.59 -23.73 -48.60
N TRP A 136 15.48 -24.94 -49.14
CA TRP A 136 14.20 -25.55 -49.52
C TRP A 136 13.52 -26.30 -48.36
N GLN A 137 14.14 -26.32 -47.17
CA GLN A 137 13.58 -26.95 -45.97
C GLN A 137 12.87 -25.94 -45.06
N SER A 138 11.99 -26.41 -44.18
CA SER A 138 11.21 -25.57 -43.24
C SER A 138 11.75 -25.64 -41.80
N THR A 139 13.05 -25.47 -41.61
CA THR A 139 13.73 -25.78 -40.33
C THR A 139 14.25 -24.56 -39.55
N SER A 140 14.36 -23.38 -40.16
CA SER A 140 14.99 -22.19 -39.55
C SER A 140 14.32 -20.90 -40.03
N LEU A 141 12.99 -20.91 -40.12
CA LEU A 141 12.17 -19.79 -40.63
C LEU A 141 12.42 -18.46 -39.89
N PRO A 142 12.44 -18.41 -38.54
CA PRO A 142 12.61 -17.12 -37.84
C PRO A 142 13.94 -16.45 -38.13
N ALA A 143 15.02 -17.25 -38.23
CA ALA A 143 16.34 -16.74 -38.60
C ALA A 143 16.35 -16.23 -40.06
N GLY A 144 15.64 -16.91 -40.96
CA GLY A 144 15.52 -16.48 -42.36
C GLY A 144 14.92 -15.09 -42.48
N VAL A 145 13.77 -14.86 -41.83
CA VAL A 145 13.10 -13.54 -41.83
C VAL A 145 14.02 -12.45 -41.31
N GLU A 146 14.66 -12.68 -40.17
CA GLU A 146 15.55 -11.71 -39.54
C GLU A 146 16.76 -11.39 -40.41
N TYR A 147 17.37 -12.40 -41.02
CA TYR A 147 18.53 -12.24 -41.89
C TYR A 147 18.19 -11.54 -43.20
N GLY A 148 17.02 -11.84 -43.79
CA GLY A 148 16.50 -11.12 -44.94
C GLY A 148 16.24 -9.65 -44.64
N ALA A 149 15.53 -9.37 -43.54
CA ALA A 149 15.19 -8.01 -43.13
C ALA A 149 16.41 -7.15 -42.78
N LYS A 150 17.44 -7.76 -42.17
CA LYS A 150 18.71 -7.09 -41.80
C LYS A 150 19.77 -7.12 -42.89
N GLU A 151 19.49 -7.74 -44.04
CA GLU A 151 20.43 -7.90 -45.14
C GLU A 151 21.77 -8.51 -44.70
N MET A 152 21.68 -9.63 -43.98
CA MET A 152 22.83 -10.38 -43.48
C MET A 152 22.70 -11.88 -43.75
N THR A 153 23.81 -12.62 -43.70
CA THR A 153 23.83 -14.08 -43.89
C THR A 153 24.65 -14.74 -42.78
N GLN A 154 24.04 -15.68 -42.04
CA GLN A 154 24.69 -16.41 -40.94
C GLN A 154 24.24 -17.87 -40.87
N GLY A 155 25.07 -18.72 -40.26
CA GLY A 155 24.78 -20.15 -40.07
C GLY A 155 24.41 -20.84 -41.37
N ARG A 156 23.23 -21.46 -41.42
CA ARG A 156 22.71 -22.19 -42.59
C ARG A 156 22.44 -21.31 -43.82
N TYR A 157 22.28 -20.01 -43.63
CA TYR A 157 22.06 -19.01 -44.70
C TYR A 157 23.37 -18.49 -45.31
N ARG A 158 24.52 -18.88 -44.74
CA ARG A 158 25.84 -18.55 -45.29
C ARG A 158 26.32 -19.69 -46.18
N SER A 159 26.87 -19.35 -47.35
CA SER A 159 27.56 -20.30 -48.22
C SER A 159 29.00 -19.87 -48.49
N GLY A 160 29.93 -20.82 -48.46
CA GLY A 160 31.31 -20.61 -48.91
C GLY A 160 31.44 -20.65 -50.44
N THR A 161 30.43 -21.18 -51.15
CA THR A 161 30.41 -21.25 -52.61
C THR A 161 29.75 -20.00 -53.19
N GLU A 162 30.47 -19.27 -54.04
CA GLU A 162 30.04 -17.96 -54.56
C GLU A 162 28.67 -18.00 -55.25
N GLN A 163 28.41 -19.05 -56.02
CA GLN A 163 27.15 -19.26 -56.75
C GLN A 163 25.93 -19.52 -55.86
N ARG A 164 26.13 -19.88 -54.59
CA ARG A 164 25.06 -20.23 -53.64
C ARG A 164 24.92 -19.21 -52.50
N LYS A 165 25.62 -18.07 -52.60
CA LYS A 165 25.52 -16.98 -51.63
C LYS A 165 24.21 -16.23 -51.83
N LEU A 166 23.46 -16.01 -50.74
CA LEU A 166 22.18 -15.33 -50.83
C LEU A 166 22.31 -13.86 -51.23
N GLU A 167 23.42 -13.20 -50.88
CA GLU A 167 23.72 -11.85 -51.37
C GLU A 167 23.84 -11.78 -52.91
N ASN A 168 24.36 -12.83 -53.55
CA ASN A 168 24.43 -12.92 -55.01
C ASN A 168 23.09 -13.36 -55.62
N TYR A 169 22.35 -14.23 -54.93
CA TYR A 169 21.01 -14.67 -55.33
C TYR A 169 20.00 -13.50 -55.37
N ILE A 170 20.02 -12.63 -54.35
CA ILE A 170 19.23 -11.39 -54.34
C ILE A 170 19.72 -10.41 -55.42
N GLY A 171 21.02 -10.39 -55.66
CA GLY A 171 21.66 -9.55 -56.67
C GLY A 171 22.40 -8.37 -56.04
N LYS A 172 23.62 -8.11 -56.53
CA LYS A 172 24.52 -7.08 -55.98
C LYS A 172 23.94 -5.65 -56.06
N GLU A 173 23.06 -5.39 -57.03
CA GLU A 173 22.41 -4.09 -57.21
C GLU A 173 21.18 -3.92 -56.31
N ALA A 174 20.76 -4.98 -55.60
CA ALA A 174 19.68 -4.96 -54.63
C ALA A 174 20.15 -5.14 -53.18
N TRP A 175 21.18 -5.94 -52.95
CA TRP A 175 21.69 -6.24 -51.62
C TRP A 175 22.34 -5.01 -50.97
N LYS A 176 21.80 -4.55 -49.83
CA LYS A 176 22.22 -3.34 -49.10
C LYS A 176 22.10 -2.04 -49.91
N VAL A 177 21.17 -2.02 -50.87
CA VAL A 177 20.87 -0.85 -51.68
C VAL A 177 19.48 -0.31 -51.30
N PRO A 178 19.38 0.91 -50.74
CA PRO A 178 18.10 1.55 -50.48
C PRO A 178 17.31 1.75 -51.77
N GLU A 179 16.01 1.47 -51.72
CA GLU A 179 15.07 1.59 -52.84
C GLU A 179 15.52 0.86 -54.11
N TYR A 180 16.13 -0.33 -53.94
CA TYR A 180 16.73 -1.11 -55.03
C TYR A 180 15.78 -1.39 -56.20
N TRP A 181 14.49 -1.58 -55.94
CA TRP A 181 13.51 -1.87 -56.98
C TRP A 181 13.26 -0.70 -57.93
N LYS A 182 13.59 0.53 -57.53
CA LYS A 182 13.58 1.71 -58.41
C LYS A 182 14.84 1.78 -59.27
N LYS A 183 16.00 1.37 -58.71
CA LYS A 183 17.31 1.47 -59.38
C LYS A 183 17.58 0.32 -60.34
N ALA A 184 17.18 -0.89 -59.96
CA ALA A 184 17.34 -2.11 -60.74
C ALA A 184 15.99 -2.85 -60.87
N PRO A 185 14.98 -2.25 -61.55
CA PRO A 185 13.63 -2.82 -61.65
C PRO A 185 13.57 -4.14 -62.42
N TYR A 186 14.60 -4.44 -63.23
CA TYR A 186 14.69 -5.66 -64.02
C TYR A 186 15.08 -6.90 -63.21
N LEU A 187 15.65 -6.73 -62.01
CA LEU A 187 16.03 -7.88 -61.17
C LEU A 187 14.78 -8.65 -60.74
N PRO A 188 14.83 -10.00 -60.69
CA PRO A 188 13.66 -10.79 -60.28
C PRO A 188 13.10 -10.37 -58.91
N ILE A 189 13.98 -10.16 -57.92
CA ILE A 189 13.56 -9.67 -56.59
C ILE A 189 12.88 -8.30 -56.64
N SER A 190 13.33 -7.40 -57.52
CA SER A 190 12.73 -6.07 -57.70
C SER A 190 11.34 -6.13 -58.31
N LYS A 191 11.13 -7.01 -59.30
CA LYS A 191 9.79 -7.24 -59.87
C LYS A 191 8.81 -7.73 -58.81
N ILE A 192 9.25 -8.62 -57.92
CA ILE A 192 8.41 -9.12 -56.81
C ILE A 192 8.11 -7.98 -55.84
N LYS A 193 9.13 -7.19 -55.46
CA LYS A 193 8.98 -6.04 -54.57
C LYS A 193 7.96 -5.03 -55.09
N ILE A 194 8.00 -4.70 -56.37
CA ILE A 194 7.05 -3.75 -56.99
C ILE A 194 5.60 -4.24 -56.84
N GLU A 195 5.34 -5.52 -57.12
CA GLU A 195 3.99 -6.09 -57.03
C GLU A 195 3.52 -6.27 -55.58
N VAL A 196 4.42 -6.67 -54.67
CA VAL A 196 4.11 -6.76 -53.23
C VAL A 196 3.81 -5.38 -52.64
N ASP A 197 4.61 -4.35 -52.99
CA ASP A 197 4.34 -3.00 -52.54
C ASP A 197 3.02 -2.48 -53.10
N LYS A 198 2.72 -2.74 -54.37
CA LYS A 198 1.42 -2.40 -54.95
C LYS A 198 0.27 -3.05 -54.19
N LEU A 199 0.37 -4.35 -53.88
CA LEU A 199 -0.64 -5.07 -53.10
C LEU A 199 -0.88 -4.43 -51.73
N ILE A 200 0.20 -4.03 -51.05
CA ILE A 200 0.14 -3.38 -49.74
C ILE A 200 -0.50 -1.99 -49.86
N GLN A 201 -0.08 -1.19 -50.84
CA GLN A 201 -0.65 0.15 -51.08
C GLN A 201 -2.13 0.10 -51.46
N ASP A 202 -2.54 -0.85 -52.31
CA ASP A 202 -3.94 -1.04 -52.67
C ASP A 202 -4.79 -1.43 -51.44
N ALA A 203 -4.22 -2.20 -50.50
CA ALA A 203 -4.89 -2.52 -49.24
C ALA A 203 -5.02 -1.29 -48.32
N PHE A 204 -4.01 -0.43 -48.26
CA PHE A 204 -4.05 0.84 -47.52
C PHE A 204 -4.93 1.90 -48.20
N ALA A 205 -5.18 1.80 -49.49
CA ALA A 205 -6.15 2.67 -50.17
C ALA A 205 -7.60 2.24 -49.88
N ALA A 206 -7.84 0.94 -49.70
CA ALA A 206 -9.16 0.37 -49.41
C ALA A 206 -9.50 0.28 -47.90
N GLY A 207 -8.50 0.38 -47.03
CA GLY A 207 -8.62 0.28 -45.57
C GLY A 207 -7.33 0.75 -44.90
N ASP A 208 -7.11 0.44 -43.63
CA ASP A 208 -5.93 0.90 -42.86
C ASP A 208 -4.85 -0.18 -42.69
N ARG A 209 -5.10 -1.41 -43.16
CA ARG A 209 -4.29 -2.58 -42.84
C ARG A 209 -4.27 -3.67 -43.90
N ILE A 210 -3.20 -4.47 -43.91
CA ILE A 210 -3.07 -5.68 -44.73
C ILE A 210 -2.60 -6.86 -43.86
N SER A 211 -3.20 -8.03 -44.04
CA SER A 211 -2.79 -9.23 -43.32
C SER A 211 -1.55 -9.87 -43.96
N ILE A 212 -0.68 -10.45 -43.12
CA ILE A 212 0.49 -11.20 -43.62
C ILE A 212 0.08 -12.43 -44.43
N ALA A 213 -1.06 -13.03 -44.10
CA ALA A 213 -1.65 -14.13 -44.86
C ALA A 213 -1.93 -13.70 -46.31
N ARG A 214 -2.52 -12.52 -46.53
CA ARG A 214 -2.80 -12.02 -47.89
C ARG A 214 -1.52 -11.82 -48.71
N ILE A 215 -0.44 -11.31 -48.10
CA ILE A 215 0.86 -11.15 -48.76
C ILE A 215 1.46 -12.52 -49.10
N TYR A 216 1.40 -13.46 -48.15
CA TYR A 216 1.93 -14.81 -48.35
C TYR A 216 1.14 -15.58 -49.43
N ASP A 217 -0.19 -15.54 -49.39
CA ASP A 217 -1.08 -16.20 -50.34
C ASP A 217 -0.86 -15.65 -51.76
N PHE A 218 -0.62 -14.35 -51.91
CA PHE A 218 -0.24 -13.74 -53.20
C PHE A 218 1.05 -14.31 -53.78
N LEU A 219 2.06 -14.56 -52.94
CA LEU A 219 3.34 -15.14 -53.36
C LEU A 219 3.26 -16.66 -53.56
N GLN A 220 2.40 -17.33 -52.80
CA GLN A 220 2.19 -18.77 -52.89
C GLN A 220 1.31 -19.15 -54.10
N ASP A 221 0.43 -18.25 -54.55
CA ASP A 221 -0.65 -18.49 -55.51
C ASP A 221 -0.35 -19.63 -56.49
N LYS A 222 -1.11 -20.73 -56.32
CA LYS A 222 -0.90 -22.00 -57.03
C LYS A 222 -1.11 -21.87 -58.53
N ASP A 223 -1.96 -20.92 -58.93
CA ASP A 223 -2.26 -20.63 -60.32
C ASP A 223 -1.53 -19.36 -60.81
N GLY A 224 -0.66 -18.79 -59.96
CA GLY A 224 0.12 -17.58 -60.22
C GLY A 224 1.52 -17.85 -60.76
N LYS A 225 2.30 -16.77 -60.90
CA LYS A 225 3.65 -16.79 -61.50
C LYS A 225 4.80 -17.10 -60.52
N TYR A 226 4.54 -17.10 -59.20
CA TYR A 226 5.57 -17.12 -58.16
C TYR A 226 5.73 -18.47 -57.43
N GLY A 227 4.64 -19.12 -57.02
CA GLY A 227 4.68 -20.48 -56.45
C GLY A 227 5.53 -20.66 -55.18
N PHE A 228 5.61 -19.66 -54.30
CA PHE A 228 6.50 -19.72 -53.14
C PHE A 228 6.16 -20.90 -52.21
N MET A 229 7.16 -21.74 -51.95
CA MET A 229 7.04 -22.87 -51.04
C MET A 229 7.21 -22.46 -49.57
N PRO A 230 6.63 -23.17 -48.59
CA PRO A 230 6.76 -22.84 -47.18
C PRO A 230 8.14 -23.24 -46.60
N CYS A 231 9.22 -22.59 -47.05
CA CYS A 231 10.61 -22.95 -46.75
C CYS A 231 11.46 -21.78 -46.20
N ASN A 232 12.71 -22.09 -45.85
CA ASN A 232 13.70 -21.14 -45.35
C ASN A 232 13.98 -20.01 -46.37
N LEU A 233 14.04 -20.31 -47.68
CA LEU A 233 14.26 -19.31 -48.72
C LEU A 233 13.12 -18.29 -48.76
N THR A 234 11.89 -18.77 -48.74
CA THR A 234 10.69 -17.92 -48.69
C THR A 234 10.68 -17.02 -47.47
N ALA A 235 10.99 -17.56 -46.29
CA ALA A 235 11.11 -16.75 -45.07
C ALA A 235 12.15 -15.62 -45.23
N PHE A 236 13.30 -15.92 -45.81
CA PHE A 236 14.36 -14.94 -46.08
C PHE A 236 13.94 -13.89 -47.10
N VAL A 237 13.35 -14.31 -48.23
CA VAL A 237 12.93 -13.40 -49.29
C VAL A 237 11.80 -12.48 -48.81
N ILE A 238 10.76 -12.99 -48.14
CA ILE A 238 9.69 -12.14 -47.61
C ILE A 238 10.23 -11.17 -46.56
N GLY A 239 11.15 -11.63 -45.68
CA GLY A 239 11.84 -10.73 -44.75
C GLY A 239 12.60 -9.60 -45.45
N PHE A 240 13.28 -9.90 -46.56
CA PHE A 240 13.97 -8.90 -47.38
C PHE A 240 13.01 -7.94 -48.10
N LEU A 241 11.88 -8.45 -48.61
CA LEU A 241 10.86 -7.67 -49.33
C LEU A 241 10.11 -6.70 -48.40
N LEU A 242 9.94 -7.04 -47.13
CA LEU A 242 9.17 -6.27 -46.16
C LEU A 242 10.03 -5.42 -45.21
N LYS A 243 11.35 -5.36 -45.42
CA LYS A 243 12.28 -4.65 -44.51
C LYS A 243 11.95 -3.16 -44.37
N GLU A 244 11.48 -2.50 -45.43
CA GLU A 244 11.13 -1.08 -45.41
C GLU A 244 9.89 -0.77 -44.55
N TYR A 245 9.06 -1.77 -44.25
CA TYR A 245 7.91 -1.59 -43.36
C TYR A 245 8.31 -1.65 -41.87
N THR A 246 9.60 -1.81 -41.56
CA THR A 246 10.11 -1.89 -40.18
C THR A 246 10.84 -0.63 -39.70
N ASP A 247 10.70 0.49 -40.42
CA ASP A 247 11.35 1.77 -40.14
C ASP A 247 10.70 2.57 -39.00
N GLY A 248 9.61 2.06 -38.43
CA GLY A 248 8.83 2.69 -37.37
C GLY A 248 7.62 3.50 -37.84
N THR A 249 7.35 3.57 -39.15
CA THR A 249 6.15 4.24 -39.69
C THR A 249 4.91 3.33 -39.71
N TYR A 250 5.11 2.02 -39.66
CA TYR A 250 4.04 1.02 -39.66
C TYR A 250 3.92 0.33 -38.30
N ASN A 251 2.70 -0.09 -38.01
CA ASN A 251 2.36 -0.83 -36.80
C ASN A 251 2.02 -2.29 -37.12
N TYR A 252 2.39 -3.16 -36.19
CA TYR A 252 1.92 -4.53 -36.08
C TYR A 252 0.57 -4.54 -35.34
N SER A 253 -0.36 -5.36 -35.80
CA SER A 253 -1.60 -5.66 -35.06
C SER A 253 -1.95 -7.13 -35.14
N ASP A 254 -2.54 -7.68 -34.09
CA ASP A 254 -3.15 -9.02 -34.06
C ASP A 254 -4.62 -8.99 -33.60
N ASP A 255 -5.30 -7.86 -33.82
CA ASP A 255 -6.65 -7.53 -33.34
C ASP A 255 -6.78 -7.45 -31.79
N LEU A 256 -5.72 -7.76 -31.03
CA LEU A 256 -5.69 -7.64 -29.56
C LEU A 256 -4.69 -6.61 -29.06
N SER A 257 -3.56 -6.50 -29.74
CA SER A 257 -2.44 -5.63 -29.42
C SER A 257 -1.98 -4.89 -30.66
N ASN A 258 -1.59 -3.63 -30.46
CA ASN A 258 -0.95 -2.81 -31.47
C ASN A 258 0.45 -2.46 -30.98
N ASP A 259 1.47 -2.72 -31.79
CA ASP A 259 2.88 -2.44 -31.50
C ASP A 259 3.53 -1.82 -32.73
N VAL A 260 4.68 -1.16 -32.57
CA VAL A 260 5.50 -0.76 -33.72
C VAL A 260 5.95 -2.02 -34.48
N LEU A 261 5.85 -2.01 -35.82
CA LEU A 261 6.29 -3.12 -36.65
C LEU A 261 7.82 -3.18 -36.67
N THR A 262 8.41 -3.92 -35.73
CA THR A 262 9.86 -4.16 -35.68
C THR A 262 10.24 -5.41 -36.46
N VAL A 263 11.53 -5.59 -36.76
CA VAL A 263 12.06 -6.86 -37.33
C VAL A 263 11.68 -8.07 -36.47
N ALA A 264 11.55 -7.91 -35.14
CA ALA A 264 11.13 -8.99 -34.26
C ALA A 264 9.66 -9.39 -34.49
N LYS A 265 8.76 -8.41 -34.66
CA LYS A 265 7.35 -8.65 -34.99
C LYS A 265 7.18 -9.19 -36.41
N LEU A 266 7.97 -8.68 -37.35
CA LEU A 266 8.02 -9.20 -38.72
C LEU A 266 8.46 -10.67 -38.74
N LYS A 267 9.46 -11.04 -37.93
CA LYS A 267 9.90 -12.42 -37.71
C LYS A 267 8.79 -13.32 -37.18
N GLU A 268 8.05 -12.84 -36.19
CA GLU A 268 6.91 -13.56 -35.61
C GLU A 268 5.85 -13.84 -36.67
N MET A 269 5.34 -12.80 -37.34
CA MET A 269 4.22 -12.91 -38.26
C MET A 269 4.51 -13.78 -39.50
N ILE A 270 5.69 -13.61 -40.12
CA ILE A 270 6.06 -14.38 -41.31
C ILE A 270 6.35 -15.85 -40.95
N SER A 271 7.05 -16.09 -39.84
CA SER A 271 7.38 -17.46 -39.45
C SER A 271 6.13 -18.26 -39.11
N GLU A 272 5.13 -17.63 -38.50
CA GLU A 272 3.90 -18.29 -38.11
C GLU A 272 3.00 -18.62 -39.30
N ILE A 273 2.85 -17.69 -40.26
CA ILE A 273 2.07 -17.99 -41.48
C ILE A 273 2.71 -19.12 -42.28
N ILE A 274 4.05 -19.15 -42.42
CA ILE A 274 4.73 -20.25 -43.11
C ILE A 274 4.52 -21.58 -42.36
N LYS A 275 4.61 -21.59 -41.04
CA LYS A 275 4.35 -22.79 -40.23
C LYS A 275 2.90 -23.27 -40.38
N HIS A 276 1.94 -22.33 -40.40
CA HIS A 276 0.52 -22.63 -40.59
C HIS A 276 0.27 -23.36 -41.92
N GLN A 277 1.04 -23.03 -42.96
CA GLN A 277 0.92 -23.65 -44.28
C GLN A 277 1.56 -25.05 -44.34
N VAL A 278 2.59 -25.32 -43.54
CA VAL A 278 3.15 -26.67 -43.40
C VAL A 278 2.24 -27.55 -42.54
N ASN A 279 1.85 -27.04 -41.37
CA ASN A 279 1.02 -27.72 -40.38
C ASN A 279 -0.09 -26.76 -39.93
N PRO A 280 -1.35 -26.96 -40.35
CA PRO A 280 -2.46 -26.09 -39.97
C PRO A 280 -2.55 -25.88 -38.46
N ILE A 281 -2.37 -24.64 -38.03
CA ILE A 281 -2.47 -24.22 -36.62
C ILE A 281 -3.95 -24.02 -36.26
N PRO A 282 -4.51 -24.76 -35.30
CA PRO A 282 -5.88 -24.55 -34.84
C PRO A 282 -6.07 -23.12 -34.28
N ARG A 283 -7.13 -22.43 -34.72
CA ARG A 283 -7.43 -21.03 -34.31
C ARG A 283 -6.32 -20.04 -34.65
N TYR A 284 -5.67 -20.19 -35.81
CA TYR A 284 -4.72 -19.22 -36.32
C TYR A 284 -5.30 -17.81 -36.31
N LYS A 285 -4.53 -16.85 -35.78
CA LYS A 285 -4.88 -15.45 -35.76
C LYS A 285 -4.05 -14.71 -36.80
N ASN A 286 -4.74 -14.01 -37.69
CA ASN A 286 -4.10 -13.14 -38.64
C ASN A 286 -3.34 -12.03 -37.91
N LYS A 287 -2.22 -11.67 -38.51
CA LYS A 287 -1.35 -10.56 -38.08
C LYS A 287 -1.29 -9.56 -39.21
N TYR A 288 -1.32 -8.28 -38.88
CA TYR A 288 -1.50 -7.20 -39.83
C TYR A 288 -0.34 -6.22 -39.78
N ILE A 289 -0.04 -5.65 -40.94
CA ILE A 289 0.72 -4.41 -41.10
C ILE A 289 -0.33 -3.30 -41.21
N VAL A 290 -0.23 -2.30 -40.34
CA VAL A 290 -1.17 -1.18 -40.24
C VAL A 290 -0.42 0.11 -40.57
N THR A 291 -1.03 0.97 -41.36
CA THR A 291 -0.47 2.29 -41.68
C THR A 291 -0.80 3.31 -40.59
N THR A 292 0.14 4.20 -40.28
CA THR A 292 -0.07 5.32 -39.35
C THR A 292 -0.32 6.58 -40.18
N THR A 293 -1.38 7.34 -39.90
CA THR A 293 -1.63 8.60 -40.62
C THR A 293 -0.55 9.64 -40.30
N THR A 294 -0.37 10.63 -41.18
CA THR A 294 0.63 11.69 -40.96
C THR A 294 0.31 12.49 -39.69
N GLU A 295 -0.97 12.70 -39.42
CA GLU A 295 -1.49 13.33 -38.21
C GLU A 295 -1.21 12.49 -36.96
N GLU A 296 -1.46 11.17 -36.98
CA GLU A 296 -1.16 10.32 -35.82
C GLU A 296 0.33 10.30 -35.50
N LYS A 297 1.18 10.25 -36.52
CA LYS A 297 2.63 10.35 -36.35
C LYS A 297 3.02 11.69 -35.70
N ALA A 298 2.50 12.81 -36.22
CA ALA A 298 2.75 14.13 -35.65
C ALA A 298 2.25 14.25 -34.20
N PHE A 299 1.12 13.63 -33.86
CA PHE A 299 0.61 13.53 -32.50
C PHE A 299 1.57 12.76 -31.58
N ASN A 300 2.07 11.60 -32.01
CA ASN A 300 3.01 10.79 -31.23
C ASN A 300 4.34 11.52 -30.99
N GLU A 301 4.90 12.17 -32.02
CA GLU A 301 6.12 12.98 -31.92
C GLU A 301 5.93 14.19 -31.01
N THR A 302 4.80 14.90 -31.15
CA THR A 302 4.44 16.04 -30.32
C THR A 302 4.27 15.65 -28.85
N SER A 303 3.57 14.54 -28.60
CA SER A 303 3.37 13.99 -27.26
C SER A 303 4.68 13.58 -26.60
N SER A 304 5.58 12.98 -27.39
CA SER A 304 6.95 12.66 -26.97
C SER A 304 7.72 13.90 -26.55
N ASN A 305 7.67 14.97 -27.35
CA ASN A 305 8.37 16.23 -27.07
C ASN A 305 7.84 16.94 -25.81
N ILE A 306 6.52 17.14 -25.72
CA ILE A 306 5.90 17.95 -24.65
C ILE A 306 6.03 17.25 -23.30
N PHE A 307 5.68 15.97 -23.22
CA PHE A 307 5.62 15.23 -21.96
C PHE A 307 6.92 14.46 -21.64
N LYS A 308 7.95 14.60 -22.50
CA LYS A 308 9.23 13.89 -22.43
C LYS A 308 9.01 12.38 -22.27
N ILE A 309 8.18 11.81 -23.15
CA ILE A 309 7.89 10.37 -23.26
C ILE A 309 8.83 9.80 -24.33
N PRO A 310 9.56 8.70 -24.09
CA PRO A 310 10.33 8.03 -25.15
C PRO A 310 9.45 7.71 -26.36
N ILE A 311 9.87 8.11 -27.57
CA ILE A 311 9.05 8.00 -28.81
C ILE A 311 8.63 6.55 -29.12
N ASN A 312 9.46 5.57 -28.76
CA ASN A 312 9.14 4.15 -28.92
C ASN A 312 7.98 3.66 -28.04
N LEU A 313 7.52 4.48 -27.07
CA LEU A 313 6.35 4.23 -26.24
C LEU A 313 5.10 4.98 -26.74
N CYS A 314 5.22 5.72 -27.84
CA CYS A 314 4.13 6.45 -28.50
C CYS A 314 3.79 5.76 -29.83
N SER A 315 3.17 4.58 -29.76
CA SER A 315 2.94 3.68 -30.90
C SER A 315 1.51 3.69 -31.43
N SER A 316 0.52 3.99 -30.59
CA SER A 316 -0.88 4.19 -30.96
C SER A 316 -1.49 5.29 -30.12
N VAL A 317 -2.63 5.83 -30.56
CA VAL A 317 -3.39 6.83 -29.80
C VAL A 317 -3.64 6.40 -28.35
N GLU A 318 -4.10 5.16 -28.13
CA GLU A 318 -4.47 4.67 -26.79
C GLU A 318 -3.25 4.54 -25.87
N GLN A 319 -2.15 3.97 -26.37
CA GLN A 319 -0.92 3.83 -25.59
C GLN A 319 -0.35 5.21 -25.26
N THR A 320 -0.25 6.10 -26.26
CA THR A 320 0.25 7.46 -26.07
C THR A 320 -0.60 8.23 -25.07
N ARG A 321 -1.93 8.15 -25.17
CA ARG A 321 -2.89 8.74 -24.22
C ARG A 321 -2.62 8.31 -22.79
N ASP A 322 -2.45 7.01 -22.54
CA ASP A 322 -2.23 6.51 -21.18
C ASP A 322 -0.88 6.98 -20.61
N ARG A 323 0.15 7.13 -21.46
CA ARG A 323 1.43 7.74 -21.07
C ARG A 323 1.29 9.23 -20.77
N ILE A 324 0.51 9.97 -21.58
CA ILE A 324 0.20 11.38 -21.33
C ILE A 324 -0.47 11.53 -19.97
N ARG A 325 -1.52 10.74 -19.68
CA ARG A 325 -2.20 10.74 -18.37
C ARG A 325 -1.23 10.52 -17.21
N GLN A 326 -0.32 9.55 -17.33
CA GLN A 326 0.70 9.29 -16.31
C GLN A 326 1.66 10.47 -16.09
N LYS A 327 2.02 11.19 -17.16
CA LYS A 327 2.89 12.37 -17.08
C LYS A 327 2.15 13.57 -16.51
N MET A 328 0.92 13.79 -16.95
CA MET A 328 0.01 14.82 -16.45
C MET A 328 -0.23 14.71 -14.95
N LYS A 329 -0.45 13.51 -14.40
CA LYS A 329 -0.54 13.30 -12.93
C LYS A 329 0.67 13.83 -12.16
N LYS A 330 1.87 13.82 -12.76
CA LYS A 330 3.10 14.30 -12.13
C LYS A 330 3.23 15.83 -12.11
N LEU A 331 2.34 16.56 -12.78
CA LEU A 331 2.36 18.03 -12.85
C LEU A 331 1.68 18.71 -11.66
N PHE A 332 1.02 17.95 -10.78
CA PHE A 332 0.27 18.40 -9.59
C PHE A 332 -1.01 19.21 -9.88
N PHE A 333 -1.01 20.03 -10.92
CA PHE A 333 -2.17 20.80 -11.37
C PHE A 333 -2.50 20.53 -12.85
N PRO A 334 -3.77 20.76 -13.27
CA PRO A 334 -4.19 20.52 -14.64
C PRO A 334 -3.49 21.43 -15.65
N ILE A 335 -3.25 20.95 -16.87
CA ILE A 335 -2.54 21.73 -17.91
C ILE A 335 -3.32 22.96 -18.39
N TRP A 336 -4.65 23.01 -18.21
CA TRP A 336 -5.46 24.17 -18.59
C TRP A 336 -5.09 25.43 -17.78
N VAL A 337 -4.47 25.29 -16.61
CA VAL A 337 -4.00 26.45 -15.82
C VAL A 337 -2.89 27.23 -16.53
N LEU A 338 -2.18 26.59 -17.47
CA LEU A 338 -1.12 27.24 -18.25
C LEU A 338 -1.66 28.37 -19.15
N LYS A 339 -2.95 28.34 -19.48
CA LYS A 339 -3.63 29.42 -20.24
C LYS A 339 -3.49 30.78 -19.57
N TYR A 340 -3.43 30.80 -18.24
CA TYR A 340 -3.30 32.02 -17.43
C TYR A 340 -1.88 32.60 -17.43
N LEU A 341 -0.91 31.90 -18.05
CA LEU A 341 0.46 32.36 -18.21
C LEU A 341 0.77 32.85 -19.64
N LEU A 342 -0.11 32.57 -20.61
CA LEU A 342 0.19 32.79 -22.03
C LEU A 342 0.42 34.27 -22.37
N ASP A 343 -0.26 35.21 -21.69
CA ASP A 343 -0.09 36.66 -21.93
C ASP A 343 1.32 37.15 -21.61
N ASN A 344 2.04 36.45 -20.72
CA ASN A 344 3.40 36.79 -20.30
C ASN A 344 4.46 35.82 -20.86
N ALA A 345 4.06 34.86 -21.69
CA ALA A 345 4.95 33.85 -22.26
C ALA A 345 5.55 34.34 -23.58
N LYS A 346 6.83 34.04 -23.81
CA LYS A 346 7.47 34.22 -25.12
C LYS A 346 7.16 33.00 -25.99
N LEU A 347 6.20 33.14 -26.90
CA LEU A 347 5.74 32.08 -27.79
C LEU A 347 6.28 32.29 -29.22
N LYS A 348 6.59 31.21 -29.92
CA LYS A 348 6.93 31.18 -31.34
C LYS A 348 5.68 31.28 -32.23
N THR A 349 4.55 30.80 -31.72
CA THR A 349 3.25 30.77 -32.38
C THR A 349 2.23 31.66 -31.67
N SER A 350 1.03 31.81 -32.22
CA SER A 350 -0.01 32.64 -31.58
C SER A 350 -0.52 31.98 -30.29
N LYS A 351 -0.90 32.81 -29.31
CA LYS A 351 -1.50 32.36 -28.05
C LYS A 351 -2.69 31.43 -28.29
N ASP A 352 -3.56 31.77 -29.24
CA ASP A 352 -4.75 30.99 -29.57
C ASP A 352 -4.42 29.55 -29.98
N LYS A 353 -3.29 29.35 -30.70
CA LYS A 353 -2.86 28.02 -31.15
C LYS A 353 -2.29 27.18 -30.01
N VAL A 354 -1.55 27.81 -29.10
CA VAL A 354 -1.09 27.13 -27.88
C VAL A 354 -2.27 26.78 -26.97
N GLU A 355 -3.27 27.65 -26.87
CA GLU A 355 -4.50 27.39 -26.11
C GLU A 355 -5.33 26.25 -26.72
N GLU A 356 -5.49 26.22 -28.05
CA GLU A 356 -6.13 25.12 -28.79
C GLU A 356 -5.41 23.79 -28.49
N LEU A 357 -4.08 23.76 -28.53
CA LEU A 357 -3.29 22.58 -28.22
C LEU A 357 -3.45 22.12 -26.75
N ILE A 358 -3.52 23.05 -25.79
CA ILE A 358 -3.79 22.74 -24.38
C ILE A 358 -5.17 22.08 -24.22
N ASN A 359 -6.19 22.60 -24.93
CA ASN A 359 -7.54 22.04 -24.89
C ASN A 359 -7.57 20.63 -25.48
N ASP A 360 -6.94 20.42 -26.63
CA ASP A 360 -6.95 19.12 -27.29
C ASP A 360 -6.21 18.05 -26.46
N PHE A 361 -5.09 18.40 -25.81
CA PHE A 361 -4.45 17.49 -24.86
C PHE A 361 -5.31 17.23 -23.63
N GLY A 362 -6.09 18.21 -23.18
CA GLY A 362 -7.14 18.02 -22.18
C GLY A 362 -8.20 17.00 -22.64
N GLY A 363 -8.60 17.07 -23.91
CA GLY A 363 -9.52 16.14 -24.57
C GLY A 363 -8.95 14.73 -24.72
N VAL A 364 -7.68 14.57 -25.06
CA VAL A 364 -6.99 13.27 -25.07
C VAL A 364 -6.98 12.67 -23.66
N ALA A 365 -6.65 13.48 -22.65
CA ALA A 365 -6.59 13.01 -21.27
C ALA A 365 -7.99 12.62 -20.74
N ASN A 366 -9.03 13.37 -21.07
CA ASN A 366 -10.41 13.07 -20.67
C ASN A 366 -11.44 13.57 -21.71
N SER A 367 -11.74 12.71 -22.68
CA SER A 367 -12.68 13.00 -23.76
C SER A 367 -14.12 13.19 -23.29
N ASN A 368 -14.50 12.58 -22.16
CA ASN A 368 -15.85 12.69 -21.58
C ASN A 368 -16.19 14.13 -21.18
N ASN A 369 -15.19 14.99 -20.98
CA ASN A 369 -15.40 16.41 -20.66
C ASN A 369 -15.82 17.26 -21.88
N PHE A 370 -15.78 16.71 -23.09
CA PHE A 370 -16.04 17.44 -24.34
C PHE A 370 -17.26 16.90 -25.13
N GLY A 371 -18.10 16.08 -24.48
CA GLY A 371 -19.34 15.52 -25.03
C GLY A 371 -19.16 14.26 -25.88
N ASP A 372 -20.26 13.52 -26.11
CA ASP A 372 -20.27 12.18 -26.76
C ASP A 372 -19.86 12.16 -28.24
N THR A 373 -19.54 13.33 -28.84
CA THR A 373 -19.26 13.45 -30.28
C THR A 373 -17.77 13.41 -30.64
N LYS A 374 -16.86 13.63 -29.68
CA LYS A 374 -15.40 13.60 -29.93
C LYS A 374 -14.73 12.51 -29.10
N THR A 375 -14.05 11.59 -29.78
CA THR A 375 -13.23 10.55 -29.16
C THR A 375 -11.80 11.06 -28.93
N ASP A 376 -11.05 10.36 -28.09
CA ASP A 376 -9.61 10.57 -27.92
C ASP A 376 -8.83 10.48 -29.24
N SER A 377 -9.24 9.59 -30.14
CA SER A 377 -8.72 9.52 -31.52
C SER A 377 -8.97 10.81 -32.31
N ASN A 378 -10.16 11.42 -32.20
CA ASN A 378 -10.43 12.70 -32.86
C ASN A 378 -9.52 13.82 -32.34
N PHE A 379 -9.28 13.88 -31.03
CA PHE A 379 -8.35 14.85 -30.44
C PHE A 379 -6.90 14.58 -30.84
N ALA A 380 -6.47 13.32 -30.90
CA ALA A 380 -5.13 12.96 -31.35
C ALA A 380 -4.89 13.43 -32.80
N MET A 381 -5.85 13.20 -33.71
CA MET A 381 -5.73 13.67 -35.09
C MET A 381 -5.74 15.21 -35.18
N ALA A 382 -6.57 15.89 -34.36
CA ALA A 382 -6.59 17.34 -34.30
C ALA A 382 -5.25 17.93 -33.84
N ILE A 383 -4.64 17.34 -32.80
CA ILE A 383 -3.29 17.72 -32.32
C ILE A 383 -2.26 17.54 -33.44
N GLY A 384 -2.27 16.38 -34.09
CA GLY A 384 -1.38 16.06 -35.20
C GLY A 384 -1.46 17.11 -36.31
N LYS A 385 -2.69 17.38 -36.78
CA LYS A 385 -2.97 18.40 -37.79
C LYS A 385 -2.52 19.80 -37.34
N LEU A 386 -2.86 20.20 -36.11
CA LEU A 386 -2.52 21.50 -35.55
C LEU A 386 -1.00 21.73 -35.53
N CYS A 387 -0.23 20.70 -35.18
CA CYS A 387 1.23 20.77 -35.13
C CYS A 387 1.90 20.76 -36.51
N ILE A 388 1.30 20.06 -37.49
CA ILE A 388 1.73 20.12 -38.90
C ILE A 388 1.53 21.52 -39.46
N ASP A 389 0.34 22.09 -39.24
CA ASP A 389 -0.05 23.40 -39.80
C ASP A 389 0.68 24.57 -39.11
N ASN A 390 1.18 24.38 -37.88
CA ASN A 390 1.80 25.44 -37.07
C ASN A 390 3.16 25.00 -36.49
N PRO A 391 4.24 24.99 -37.30
CA PRO A 391 5.57 24.64 -36.82
C PRO A 391 6.00 25.50 -35.63
N GLY A 392 6.40 24.84 -34.53
CA GLY A 392 6.84 25.50 -33.30
C GLY A 392 5.81 25.51 -32.15
N VAL A 393 4.52 25.23 -32.41
CA VAL A 393 3.49 25.16 -31.36
C VAL A 393 3.78 24.05 -30.32
N SER A 394 4.37 22.93 -30.79
CA SER A 394 4.85 21.84 -29.94
C SER A 394 5.96 22.28 -28.98
N ASP A 395 6.90 23.09 -29.46
CA ASP A 395 7.99 23.62 -28.63
C ASP A 395 7.48 24.64 -27.60
N ASP A 396 6.55 25.49 -28.00
CA ASP A 396 5.92 26.49 -27.12
C ASP A 396 5.25 25.80 -25.94
N LEU A 397 4.42 24.78 -26.19
CA LEU A 397 3.77 24.04 -25.12
C LEU A 397 4.77 23.20 -24.32
N ALA A 398 5.79 22.60 -24.95
CA ALA A 398 6.83 21.85 -24.24
C ALA A 398 7.61 22.71 -23.23
N ALA A 399 7.78 24.02 -23.50
CA ALA A 399 8.41 24.94 -22.57
C ALA A 399 7.52 25.28 -21.35
N LEU A 400 6.20 25.16 -21.50
CA LEU A 400 5.21 25.49 -20.48
C LEU A 400 4.81 24.29 -19.61
N VAL A 401 4.84 23.06 -20.13
CA VAL A 401 4.40 21.84 -19.42
C VAL A 401 5.46 21.38 -18.41
N THR A 402 5.57 22.12 -17.31
CA THR A 402 6.43 21.83 -16.16
C THR A 402 5.66 21.98 -14.85
N LYS A 403 6.15 21.35 -13.78
CA LYS A 403 5.54 21.44 -12.43
C LYS A 403 5.44 22.88 -11.93
N ASP A 404 6.50 23.66 -12.14
CA ASP A 404 6.58 25.03 -11.65
C ASP A 404 5.60 25.92 -12.42
N LYS A 405 5.57 25.80 -13.75
CA LYS A 405 4.60 26.55 -14.57
C LYS A 405 3.15 26.16 -14.32
N CYS A 406 2.86 24.89 -14.04
CA CYS A 406 1.50 24.51 -13.63
C CYS A 406 1.12 25.12 -12.26
N SER A 407 2.09 25.27 -11.35
CA SER A 407 1.86 25.93 -10.06
C SER A 407 1.69 27.45 -10.22
N ASP A 408 2.53 28.10 -11.01
CA ASP A 408 2.40 29.52 -11.38
C ASP A 408 1.04 29.79 -12.05
N GLY A 409 0.63 28.92 -12.98
CA GLY A 409 -0.64 29.01 -13.67
C GLY A 409 -1.83 28.84 -12.72
N MET A 410 -1.73 27.93 -11.75
CA MET A 410 -2.75 27.78 -10.70
C MET A 410 -2.82 29.04 -9.83
N ASN A 411 -1.70 29.64 -9.44
CA ASN A 411 -1.71 30.90 -8.69
C ASN A 411 -2.35 32.04 -9.48
N ALA A 412 -2.01 32.16 -10.77
CA ALA A 412 -2.61 33.13 -11.67
C ALA A 412 -4.13 32.90 -11.82
N TYR A 413 -4.57 31.65 -11.87
CA TYR A 413 -6.00 31.31 -11.87
C TYR A 413 -6.68 31.71 -10.56
N LEU A 414 -6.10 31.33 -9.42
CA LEU A 414 -6.62 31.63 -8.08
C LEU A 414 -6.75 33.14 -7.83
N SER A 415 -5.86 33.96 -8.40
CA SER A 415 -5.96 35.44 -8.30
C SER A 415 -7.21 36.02 -8.96
N LYS A 416 -7.82 35.30 -9.90
CA LYS A 416 -9.03 35.71 -10.61
C LYS A 416 -10.27 34.98 -10.10
N TYR A 417 -10.13 33.72 -9.69
CA TYR A 417 -11.24 32.91 -9.21
C TYR A 417 -11.78 33.47 -7.88
N LYS A 418 -13.09 33.79 -7.85
CA LYS A 418 -13.76 34.45 -6.71
C LYS A 418 -12.98 35.66 -6.17
N ASP A 419 -12.48 36.50 -7.08
CA ASP A 419 -11.72 37.71 -6.76
C ASP A 419 -10.52 37.48 -5.82
N GLY A 420 -9.87 36.31 -5.91
CA GLY A 420 -8.70 36.00 -5.10
C GLY A 420 -9.02 35.62 -3.66
N GLU A 421 -10.26 35.20 -3.35
CA GLU A 421 -10.70 34.90 -1.99
C GLU A 421 -9.74 33.97 -1.23
N LEU A 422 -9.27 32.88 -1.86
CA LEU A 422 -8.34 31.95 -1.21
C LEU A 422 -7.01 32.61 -0.85
N LEU A 423 -6.48 33.47 -1.74
CA LEU A 423 -5.21 34.18 -1.51
C LEU A 423 -5.34 35.16 -0.34
N ARG A 424 -6.44 35.93 -0.30
CA ARG A 424 -6.74 36.86 0.78
C ARG A 424 -6.89 36.14 2.12
N LEU A 425 -7.66 35.05 2.15
CA LEU A 425 -7.80 34.25 3.37
C LEU A 425 -6.47 33.66 3.83
N ALA A 426 -5.63 33.21 2.90
CA ALA A 426 -4.31 32.68 3.22
C ALA A 426 -3.37 33.76 3.81
N GLU A 427 -3.46 34.99 3.30
CA GLU A 427 -2.77 36.16 3.84
C GLU A 427 -3.27 36.53 5.25
N ASP A 428 -4.59 36.59 5.46
CA ASP A 428 -5.22 36.85 6.78
C ASP A 428 -4.78 35.81 7.84
N VAL A 429 -4.75 34.54 7.43
CA VAL A 429 -4.27 33.43 8.26
C VAL A 429 -2.76 33.54 8.52
N GLY A 430 -1.99 34.04 7.55
CA GLY A 430 -0.53 34.12 7.61
C GLY A 430 0.13 32.75 7.38
N ASP A 431 -0.37 31.98 6.41
CA ASP A 431 0.07 30.59 6.18
C ASP A 431 1.40 30.45 5.41
N GLY A 432 2.00 31.57 4.98
CA GLY A 432 3.26 31.60 4.24
C GLY A 432 3.18 30.98 2.84
N GLY A 433 1.99 30.97 2.21
CA GLY A 433 1.77 30.40 0.87
C GLY A 433 1.49 28.90 0.87
N GLN A 434 1.20 28.30 2.02
CA GLN A 434 0.95 26.85 2.13
C GLN A 434 -0.40 26.41 1.53
N TYR A 435 -1.31 27.35 1.23
CA TYR A 435 -2.59 27.09 0.56
C TYR A 435 -2.41 26.30 -0.73
N ILE A 436 -1.33 26.56 -1.49
CA ILE A 436 -1.06 25.85 -2.75
C ILE A 436 -0.72 24.38 -2.50
N ASN A 437 -0.01 24.07 -1.40
CA ASN A 437 0.29 22.71 -1.00
C ASN A 437 -0.95 22.00 -0.44
N ARG A 438 -1.83 22.73 0.25
CA ARG A 438 -3.13 22.21 0.71
C ARG A 438 -4.02 21.86 -0.48
N LEU A 439 -4.10 22.74 -1.47
CA LEU A 439 -4.85 22.53 -2.70
C LEU A 439 -4.28 21.35 -3.50
N LYS A 440 -2.95 21.30 -3.68
CA LYS A 440 -2.25 20.18 -4.33
C LYS A 440 -2.63 18.81 -3.77
N LYS A 441 -2.75 18.66 -2.44
CA LYS A 441 -3.17 17.39 -1.82
C LYS A 441 -4.58 16.97 -2.21
N LYS A 442 -5.49 17.92 -2.47
CA LYS A 442 -6.85 17.63 -2.96
C LYS A 442 -6.88 17.19 -4.42
N PHE A 443 -5.86 17.57 -5.20
CA PHE A 443 -5.69 17.17 -6.60
C PHE A 443 -4.96 15.82 -6.75
N ASP A 444 -4.24 15.38 -5.72
CA ASP A 444 -3.45 14.13 -5.69
C ASP A 444 -4.23 12.88 -5.24
N ALA A 445 -5.40 13.04 -4.58
CA ALA A 445 -6.32 11.94 -4.35
C ALA A 445 -6.73 11.28 -5.69
N ASP A 446 -7.27 10.05 -5.70
CA ASP A 446 -7.72 9.25 -6.89
C ASP A 446 -8.68 9.96 -7.88
N ALA A 447 -8.86 11.26 -7.71
CA ALA A 447 -9.61 12.22 -8.48
C ALA A 447 -9.03 12.58 -9.86
N ALA A 448 -7.92 11.97 -10.27
CA ALA A 448 -7.15 12.34 -11.45
C ALA A 448 -7.88 12.15 -12.80
N ASN A 449 -9.12 11.67 -12.84
CA ASN A 449 -9.91 11.68 -14.08
C ASN A 449 -10.79 12.94 -14.20
N TRP A 450 -11.41 13.41 -13.13
CA TRP A 450 -12.42 14.49 -13.18
C TRP A 450 -11.85 15.89 -12.92
N VAL A 451 -10.72 16.00 -12.20
CA VAL A 451 -10.08 17.29 -11.85
C VAL A 451 -9.43 18.00 -13.05
N TRP A 452 -9.36 17.34 -14.21
CA TRP A 452 -8.93 17.96 -15.47
C TRP A 452 -10.02 18.84 -16.09
N ASN A 453 -11.27 18.78 -15.60
CA ASN A 453 -12.28 19.79 -15.87
C ASN A 453 -12.18 20.94 -14.86
N THR A 454 -12.39 22.17 -15.33
CA THR A 454 -12.46 23.39 -14.54
C THR A 454 -13.54 23.32 -13.44
N ASP A 455 -14.72 22.76 -13.69
CA ASP A 455 -15.79 22.70 -12.68
C ASP A 455 -15.40 21.88 -11.43
N THR A 456 -14.79 20.71 -11.67
CA THR A 456 -14.27 19.87 -10.60
C THR A 456 -13.13 20.56 -9.84
N ALA A 457 -12.22 21.21 -10.57
CA ALA A 457 -11.13 21.95 -9.96
C ALA A 457 -11.66 23.09 -9.08
N ASN A 458 -12.71 23.79 -9.53
CA ASN A 458 -13.41 24.83 -8.79
C ASN A 458 -14.02 24.29 -7.49
N GLN A 459 -14.64 23.11 -7.54
CA GLN A 459 -15.13 22.44 -6.32
C GLN A 459 -14.00 22.19 -5.31
N LYS A 460 -12.82 21.75 -5.77
CA LYS A 460 -11.66 21.53 -4.88
C LYS A 460 -11.08 22.81 -4.32
N ILE A 461 -11.10 23.89 -5.09
CA ILE A 461 -10.73 25.22 -4.63
C ILE A 461 -11.74 25.72 -3.58
N ASP A 462 -13.03 25.55 -3.82
CA ASP A 462 -14.11 25.93 -2.89
C ASP A 462 -14.01 25.16 -1.56
N GLU A 463 -13.70 23.86 -1.59
CA GLU A 463 -13.43 23.09 -0.38
C GLU A 463 -12.23 23.64 0.40
N THR A 464 -11.19 24.13 -0.28
CA THR A 464 -10.03 24.75 0.38
C THR A 464 -10.39 26.14 0.91
N ILE A 465 -11.15 26.96 0.18
CA ILE A 465 -11.66 28.24 0.66
C ILE A 465 -12.43 28.03 1.98
N LEU A 466 -13.34 27.06 2.01
CA LEU A 466 -14.12 26.73 3.21
C LEU A 466 -13.24 26.32 4.39
N GLU A 467 -12.18 25.54 4.16
CA GLU A 467 -11.20 25.22 5.21
C GLU A 467 -10.53 26.49 5.76
N TYR A 468 -10.16 27.44 4.91
CA TYR A 468 -9.53 28.69 5.34
C TYR A 468 -10.50 29.64 6.05
N GLN A 469 -11.75 29.73 5.59
CA GLN A 469 -12.81 30.46 6.29
C GLN A 469 -13.01 29.93 7.72
N ILE A 470 -12.98 28.61 7.91
CA ILE A 470 -13.04 27.99 9.24
C ILE A 470 -11.85 28.41 10.11
N ILE A 471 -10.64 28.47 9.55
CA ILE A 471 -9.45 28.93 10.30
C ILE A 471 -9.66 30.38 10.76
N VAL A 472 -10.07 31.27 9.85
CA VAL A 472 -10.28 32.70 10.16
C VAL A 472 -11.36 32.87 11.24
N ALA A 473 -12.52 32.21 11.09
CA ALA A 473 -13.59 32.28 12.08
C ALA A 473 -13.17 31.66 13.42
N SER A 474 -12.44 30.54 13.40
CA SER A 474 -11.93 29.92 14.62
C SER A 474 -10.89 30.78 15.35
N ASN A 475 -10.05 31.52 14.62
CA ASN A 475 -9.04 32.43 15.20
C ASN A 475 -9.66 33.63 15.95
N GLN A 476 -10.96 33.89 15.80
CA GLN A 476 -11.67 34.87 16.64
C GLN A 476 -12.02 34.31 18.02
N ILE A 477 -12.00 32.98 18.18
CA ILE A 477 -12.41 32.24 19.38
C ILE A 477 -11.22 31.57 20.06
N LEU A 478 -10.27 31.07 19.25
CA LEU A 478 -9.13 30.28 19.64
C LEU A 478 -7.81 31.06 19.46
N PRO A 479 -6.71 30.62 20.10
CA PRO A 479 -5.37 31.11 19.75
C PRO A 479 -5.11 30.98 18.24
N LYS A 480 -4.35 31.95 17.69
CA LYS A 480 -4.09 32.03 16.25
C LYS A 480 -3.48 30.73 15.71
N ASN A 481 -4.16 30.13 14.76
CA ASN A 481 -3.73 28.97 13.99
C ASN A 481 -3.52 29.33 12.51
N ILE A 482 -2.52 28.70 11.90
CA ILE A 482 -2.13 28.93 10.49
C ILE A 482 -2.49 27.77 9.55
N SER A 483 -3.14 26.71 10.06
CA SER A 483 -3.55 25.57 9.24
C SER A 483 -4.83 24.93 9.74
N PHE A 484 -5.58 24.33 8.82
CA PHE A 484 -6.87 23.69 9.13
C PHE A 484 -6.72 22.55 10.15
N ASN A 485 -5.74 21.67 9.95
CA ASN A 485 -5.52 20.53 10.85
C ASN A 485 -5.13 20.98 12.27
N ALA A 486 -4.33 22.05 12.41
CA ALA A 486 -3.99 22.61 13.71
C ALA A 486 -5.23 23.23 14.38
N THR A 487 -6.06 23.93 13.61
CA THR A 487 -7.32 24.53 14.09
C THR A 487 -8.27 23.45 14.65
N ILE A 488 -8.46 22.32 13.96
CA ILE A 488 -9.32 21.23 14.45
C ILE A 488 -8.74 20.56 15.70
N ARG A 489 -7.40 20.45 15.80
CA ARG A 489 -6.74 19.97 17.03
C ARG A 489 -6.94 20.94 18.19
N GLU A 490 -6.81 22.24 17.96
CA GLU A 490 -7.04 23.25 19.01
C GLU A 490 -8.49 23.20 19.53
N TRP A 491 -9.48 23.08 18.64
CA TRP A 491 -10.88 22.82 19.07
C TRP A 491 -11.00 21.54 19.91
N THR A 492 -10.33 20.48 19.48
CA THR A 492 -10.29 19.19 20.19
C THR A 492 -9.64 19.31 21.58
N ASP A 493 -8.61 20.14 21.72
CA ASP A 493 -7.90 20.40 22.98
C ASP A 493 -8.75 21.28 23.91
N LYS A 494 -9.43 22.31 23.39
CA LYS A 494 -10.42 23.08 24.16
C LYS A 494 -11.52 22.17 24.71
N CYS A 495 -12.06 21.27 23.89
CA CYS A 495 -13.04 20.29 24.34
C CYS A 495 -12.53 19.38 25.47
N SER A 496 -11.23 19.07 25.51
CA SER A 496 -10.63 18.31 26.62
C SER A 496 -10.63 19.07 27.95
N LEU A 497 -10.74 20.39 27.94
CA LEU A 497 -10.82 21.19 29.17
C LEU A 497 -12.25 21.44 29.63
N ILE A 498 -13.25 21.02 28.83
CA ILE A 498 -14.65 21.07 29.23
C ILE A 498 -14.92 19.93 30.22
N ARG A 499 -15.39 20.30 31.42
CA ARG A 499 -15.67 19.37 32.53
C ARG A 499 -17.15 19.02 32.65
N VAL A 500 -17.96 19.40 31.66
CA VAL A 500 -19.38 19.05 31.56
C VAL A 500 -19.56 18.08 30.39
N SER A 501 -20.14 16.91 30.64
CA SER A 501 -20.45 15.95 29.56
C SER A 501 -21.51 16.51 28.62
N TYR A 502 -21.24 16.46 27.31
CA TYR A 502 -22.21 16.79 26.26
C TYR A 502 -23.50 15.96 26.40
N LEU A 503 -23.35 14.65 26.58
CA LEU A 503 -24.48 13.72 26.65
C LEU A 503 -25.31 13.92 27.93
N TYR A 504 -24.65 14.22 29.05
CA TYR A 504 -25.34 14.48 30.32
C TYR A 504 -26.10 15.81 30.29
N ALA A 505 -25.49 16.86 29.73
CA ALA A 505 -26.09 18.18 29.61
C ALA A 505 -26.92 18.39 28.33
N LYS A 506 -27.26 17.32 27.59
CA LYS A 506 -27.85 17.40 26.23
C LYS A 506 -29.06 18.34 26.11
N ASN A 507 -29.89 18.42 27.14
CA ASN A 507 -31.10 19.25 27.15
C ASN A 507 -30.89 20.68 27.68
N TYR A 508 -29.65 21.04 28.03
CA TYR A 508 -29.30 22.32 28.68
C TYR A 508 -28.34 23.18 27.86
N TRP A 509 -27.94 22.73 26.65
CA TRP A 509 -27.03 23.49 25.78
C TRP A 509 -27.70 24.69 25.09
N GLU A 510 -29.02 24.76 25.08
CA GLU A 510 -29.79 25.89 24.51
C GLU A 510 -29.27 26.27 23.11
N ASP A 511 -28.93 27.54 22.89
CA ASP A 511 -28.44 28.07 21.61
C ASP A 511 -27.10 27.47 21.15
N LEU A 512 -26.33 26.86 22.07
CA LEU A 512 -25.08 26.17 21.76
C LEU A 512 -25.25 24.72 21.29
N SER A 513 -26.48 24.17 21.31
CA SER A 513 -26.74 22.74 21.06
C SER A 513 -26.08 22.22 19.77
N ASP A 514 -26.30 22.90 18.64
CA ASP A 514 -25.74 22.50 17.34
C ASP A 514 -24.21 22.55 17.29
N LEU A 515 -23.60 23.60 17.85
CA LEU A 515 -22.14 23.74 17.91
C LEU A 515 -21.53 22.66 18.81
N MET A 516 -22.13 22.40 19.97
CA MET A 516 -21.65 21.42 20.94
C MET A 516 -21.78 19.99 20.42
N GLU A 517 -22.83 19.69 19.64
CA GLU A 517 -22.96 18.41 18.94
C GLU A 517 -21.83 18.21 17.92
N LEU A 518 -21.53 19.23 17.11
CA LEU A 518 -20.43 19.16 16.14
C LEU A 518 -19.08 18.98 16.86
N LEU A 519 -18.82 19.74 17.91
CA LEU A 519 -17.60 19.62 18.71
C LEU A 519 -17.47 18.27 19.41
N TYR A 520 -18.57 17.68 19.88
CA TYR A 520 -18.60 16.34 20.44
C TYR A 520 -18.18 15.29 19.39
N ASN A 521 -18.75 15.38 18.18
CA ASN A 521 -18.41 14.47 17.09
C ASN A 521 -16.96 14.63 16.61
N VAL A 522 -16.47 15.87 16.50
CA VAL A 522 -15.07 16.17 16.17
C VAL A 522 -14.14 15.63 17.24
N LYS A 523 -14.45 15.84 18.53
CA LYS A 523 -13.64 15.33 19.65
C LYS A 523 -13.55 13.80 19.63
N LYS A 524 -14.66 13.12 19.33
CA LYS A 524 -14.73 11.65 19.30
C LYS A 524 -14.00 11.04 18.12
N SER A 525 -14.09 11.67 16.94
CA SER A 525 -13.49 11.17 15.69
C SER A 525 -12.08 11.70 15.40
N GLY A 526 -11.69 12.80 16.05
CA GLY A 526 -10.44 13.52 15.80
C GLY A 526 -10.41 14.28 14.47
N THR A 527 -11.52 14.35 13.72
CA THR A 527 -11.59 14.98 12.39
C THR A 527 -12.93 15.69 12.17
N LEU A 528 -12.93 16.71 11.29
CA LEU A 528 -14.15 17.36 10.82
C LEU A 528 -14.44 16.89 9.39
N LEU A 529 -15.58 16.20 9.19
CA LEU A 529 -15.98 15.68 7.90
C LEU A 529 -16.30 16.81 6.91
N ASP A 530 -15.98 16.59 5.64
CA ASP A 530 -16.19 17.59 4.56
C ASP A 530 -17.66 18.03 4.48
N SER A 531 -18.60 17.10 4.64
CA SER A 531 -20.05 17.39 4.66
C SER A 531 -20.52 18.24 5.83
N GLN A 532 -19.73 18.33 6.91
CA GLN A 532 -20.06 19.09 8.12
C GLN A 532 -19.38 20.46 8.17
N ARG A 533 -18.39 20.73 7.30
CA ARG A 533 -17.59 21.96 7.34
C ARG A 533 -18.41 23.23 7.19
N GLN A 534 -19.40 23.23 6.29
CA GLN A 534 -20.26 24.40 6.08
C GLN A 534 -21.09 24.70 7.34
N LYS A 535 -21.77 23.68 7.89
CA LYS A 535 -22.52 23.81 9.15
C LYS A 535 -21.60 24.23 10.30
N PHE A 536 -20.37 23.70 10.37
CA PHE A 536 -19.41 24.07 11.39
C PHE A 536 -19.02 25.55 11.31
N LEU A 537 -18.71 26.06 10.11
CA LEU A 537 -18.40 27.47 9.88
C LEU A 537 -19.56 28.38 10.32
N GLU A 538 -20.80 28.04 9.94
CA GLU A 538 -21.99 28.78 10.34
C GLU A 538 -22.14 28.82 11.86
N GLN A 539 -21.98 27.68 12.53
CA GLN A 539 -22.13 27.56 13.97
C GLN A 539 -21.05 28.30 14.76
N ILE A 540 -19.76 28.22 14.37
CA ILE A 540 -18.71 28.98 15.06
C ILE A 540 -18.85 30.49 14.82
N THR A 541 -19.36 30.90 13.65
CA THR A 541 -19.59 32.31 13.33
C THR A 541 -20.76 32.88 14.12
N LEU A 542 -21.87 32.14 14.21
CA LEU A 542 -23.08 32.57 14.93
C LEU A 542 -22.90 32.51 16.45
N ASN A 543 -22.34 31.40 16.95
CA ASN A 543 -22.35 31.04 18.36
C ASN A 543 -20.98 31.16 19.05
N GLY A 544 -19.97 31.72 18.37
CA GLY A 544 -18.61 31.83 18.90
C GLY A 544 -18.50 32.59 20.23
N ASN A 545 -19.18 33.74 20.34
CA ASN A 545 -19.19 34.52 21.59
C ASN A 545 -19.89 33.78 22.75
N ALA A 546 -21.01 33.11 22.46
CA ALA A 546 -21.71 32.29 23.44
C ALA A 546 -20.83 31.12 23.90
N PHE A 547 -20.06 30.52 22.99
CA PHE A 547 -19.08 29.49 23.34
C PHE A 547 -17.99 30.04 24.27
N ILE A 548 -17.44 31.22 24.01
CA ILE A 548 -16.42 31.85 24.89
C ILE A 548 -16.98 32.09 26.30
N GLN A 549 -18.20 32.61 26.40
CA GLN A 549 -18.87 32.85 27.68
C GLN A 549 -19.07 31.55 28.47
N PHE A 550 -19.63 30.52 27.82
CA PHE A 550 -19.77 29.19 28.41
C PHE A 550 -18.42 28.61 28.82
N TYR A 551 -17.41 28.68 27.95
CA TYR A 551 -16.10 28.08 28.18
C TYR A 551 -15.40 28.71 29.39
N THR A 552 -15.57 30.01 29.59
CA THR A 552 -15.02 30.77 30.72
C THR A 552 -15.80 30.50 32.02
N ASN A 553 -17.11 30.26 31.95
CA ASN A 553 -17.96 29.97 33.10
C ASN A 553 -18.82 28.71 32.88
N GLN A 554 -18.21 27.54 33.05
CA GLN A 554 -18.90 26.25 32.90
C GLN A 554 -19.75 25.86 34.11
N THR A 555 -19.52 26.49 35.27
CA THR A 555 -20.13 26.12 36.56
C THR A 555 -21.65 26.32 36.56
N GLU A 556 -22.15 27.33 35.86
CA GLU A 556 -23.59 27.58 35.75
C GLU A 556 -24.32 26.42 35.07
N LEU A 557 -23.81 25.96 33.91
CA LEU A 557 -24.37 24.82 33.20
C LEU A 557 -24.24 23.53 34.02
N PHE A 558 -23.08 23.33 34.67
CA PHE A 558 -22.86 22.20 35.56
C PHE A 558 -23.91 22.13 36.67
N ARG A 559 -24.20 23.26 37.34
CA ARG A 559 -25.20 23.33 38.41
C ARG A 559 -26.60 23.03 37.91
N LYS A 560 -26.98 23.57 36.74
CA LYS A 560 -28.28 23.31 36.10
C LYS A 560 -28.41 21.82 35.75
N ALA A 561 -27.43 21.25 35.06
CA ALA A 561 -27.45 19.87 34.59
C ALA A 561 -27.38 18.84 35.73
N CYS A 562 -26.61 19.10 36.78
CA CYS A 562 -26.38 18.19 37.91
C CYS A 562 -27.18 18.56 39.17
N SER A 563 -28.24 19.35 39.04
CA SER A 563 -29.02 19.90 40.17
C SER A 563 -29.50 18.86 41.18
N TYR A 564 -29.79 17.63 40.74
CA TYR A 564 -30.15 16.54 41.65
C TYR A 564 -29.02 16.14 42.62
N ILE A 565 -27.76 16.18 42.15
CA ILE A 565 -26.58 15.76 42.93
C ILE A 565 -26.03 16.94 43.73
N VAL A 566 -25.91 18.12 43.10
CA VAL A 566 -25.25 19.29 43.69
C VAL A 566 -26.20 20.35 44.23
N GLY A 567 -27.51 20.23 44.03
CA GLY A 567 -28.49 21.26 44.40
C GLY A 567 -28.62 21.52 45.90
N ARG A 568 -28.09 20.63 46.74
CA ARG A 568 -28.01 20.84 48.20
C ARG A 568 -26.87 21.77 48.63
N PHE A 569 -25.94 22.09 47.73
CA PHE A 569 -24.79 22.95 48.00
C PHE A 569 -25.05 24.37 47.51
N SER A 570 -24.42 25.35 48.16
CA SER A 570 -24.45 26.76 47.72
C SER A 570 -23.67 26.97 46.41
N GLU A 571 -23.73 28.17 45.85
CA GLU A 571 -23.04 28.46 44.57
C GLU A 571 -21.52 28.33 44.69
N GLU A 572 -20.96 28.83 45.79
CA GLU A 572 -19.52 28.78 46.08
C GLU A 572 -19.05 27.33 46.23
N GLU A 573 -19.78 26.54 47.01
CA GLU A 573 -19.48 25.12 47.23
C GLU A 573 -19.63 24.30 45.93
N THR A 574 -20.64 24.61 45.10
CA THR A 574 -20.80 23.99 43.78
C THR A 574 -19.61 24.32 42.87
N GLY A 575 -19.09 25.55 42.96
CA GLY A 575 -17.88 25.98 42.27
C GLY A 575 -16.65 25.19 42.71
N ASP A 576 -16.50 24.91 44.00
CA ASP A 576 -15.39 24.11 44.53
C ASP A 576 -15.49 22.63 44.15
N ILE A 577 -16.70 22.05 44.19
CA ILE A 577 -16.96 20.70 43.66
C ILE A 577 -16.59 20.63 42.16
N PHE A 578 -16.94 21.65 41.37
CA PHE A 578 -16.60 21.70 39.95
C PHE A 578 -15.08 21.73 39.71
N LYS A 579 -14.32 22.43 40.57
CA LYS A 579 -12.84 22.47 40.49
C LYS A 579 -12.21 21.10 40.74
N LEU A 580 -12.86 20.23 41.51
CA LEU A 580 -12.40 18.85 41.78
C LEU A 580 -12.65 17.87 40.63
N LEU A 581 -13.53 18.20 39.68
CA LEU A 581 -13.78 17.35 38.52
C LEU A 581 -12.52 17.19 37.65
N PRO A 582 -12.23 15.98 37.15
CA PRO A 582 -11.15 15.76 36.20
C PRO A 582 -11.44 16.47 34.86
N SER A 583 -10.37 16.78 34.13
CA SER A 583 -10.48 17.21 32.74
C SER A 583 -10.96 16.06 31.84
N ASN A 584 -11.32 16.39 30.60
CA ASN A 584 -11.69 15.46 29.52
C ASN A 584 -13.01 14.71 29.74
N LEU A 585 -13.98 15.34 30.39
CA LEU A 585 -15.30 14.76 30.64
C LEU A 585 -16.33 15.07 29.54
N PHE A 586 -16.00 15.94 28.58
CA PHE A 586 -16.92 16.38 27.54
C PHE A 586 -17.57 15.23 26.75
N THR A 587 -16.80 14.16 26.46
CA THR A 587 -17.27 12.98 25.75
C THR A 587 -17.66 11.82 26.66
N ALA A 588 -17.72 12.02 27.97
CA ALA A 588 -18.07 10.97 28.92
C ALA A 588 -19.53 10.55 28.76
N GLU A 589 -19.79 9.25 28.85
CA GLU A 589 -21.14 8.70 28.90
C GLU A 589 -21.86 9.15 30.18
N LYS A 590 -23.20 9.09 30.18
CA LYS A 590 -24.01 9.63 31.28
C LYS A 590 -23.69 8.99 32.64
N SER A 591 -23.48 7.67 32.67
CA SER A 591 -23.14 6.92 33.88
C SER A 591 -21.77 7.33 34.44
N ASP A 592 -20.78 7.45 33.56
CA ASP A 592 -19.40 7.72 33.92
C ASP A 592 -19.26 9.16 34.43
N TYR A 593 -19.95 10.09 33.77
CA TYR A 593 -20.02 11.47 34.21
C TYR A 593 -20.68 11.58 35.59
N GLN A 594 -21.81 10.90 35.81
CA GLN A 594 -22.49 10.88 37.10
C GLN A 594 -21.60 10.34 38.23
N ALA A 595 -20.85 9.26 37.97
CA ALA A 595 -19.91 8.69 38.94
C ALA A 595 -18.76 9.68 39.27
N ALA A 596 -18.24 10.38 38.27
CA ALA A 596 -17.20 11.40 38.45
C ALA A 596 -17.70 12.57 39.31
N VAL A 597 -18.94 13.03 39.09
CA VAL A 597 -19.57 14.09 39.90
C VAL A 597 -19.79 13.62 41.33
N GLN A 598 -20.30 12.40 41.55
CA GLN A 598 -20.47 11.86 42.90
C GLN A 598 -19.13 11.74 43.64
N THR A 599 -18.09 11.28 42.96
CA THR A 599 -16.73 11.20 43.54
C THR A 599 -16.20 12.57 43.94
N ALA A 600 -16.44 13.61 43.12
CA ALA A 600 -16.05 14.98 43.44
C ALA A 600 -16.82 15.53 44.65
N VAL A 601 -18.12 15.23 44.76
CA VAL A 601 -18.95 15.58 45.92
C VAL A 601 -18.45 14.89 47.19
N ASP A 602 -18.21 13.58 47.14
CA ASP A 602 -17.75 12.81 48.30
C ASP A 602 -16.39 13.32 48.80
N LYS A 603 -15.50 13.67 47.86
CA LYS A 603 -14.21 14.30 48.17
C LYS A 603 -14.39 15.67 48.82
N TYR A 604 -15.24 16.53 48.28
CA TYR A 604 -15.52 17.85 48.86
C TYR A 604 -16.07 17.74 50.29
N VAL A 605 -17.06 16.86 50.52
CA VAL A 605 -17.65 16.63 51.84
C VAL A 605 -16.61 16.11 52.84
N SER A 606 -15.78 15.15 52.42
CA SER A 606 -14.67 14.63 53.23
C SER A 606 -13.64 15.71 53.59
N GLU A 607 -13.22 16.55 52.63
CA GLU A 607 -12.26 17.64 52.87
C GLU A 607 -12.83 18.72 53.81
N GLN A 608 -14.11 19.08 53.64
CA GLN A 608 -14.79 20.04 54.52
C GLN A 608 -14.98 19.47 55.92
N GLY A 609 -15.42 18.21 56.05
CA GLY A 609 -15.60 17.54 57.33
C GLY A 609 -14.28 17.36 58.09
N ALA A 610 -13.20 16.99 57.39
CA ALA A 610 -11.87 16.84 58.01
C ALA A 610 -11.34 18.20 58.52
N THR A 611 -11.64 19.29 57.79
CA THR A 611 -11.30 20.65 58.23
C THR A 611 -12.05 20.99 59.51
N LYS A 612 -13.39 20.88 59.52
CA LYS A 612 -14.23 21.13 60.71
C LYS A 612 -13.79 20.31 61.92
N LEU A 613 -13.52 19.02 61.74
CA LEU A 613 -13.06 18.12 62.80
C LEU A 613 -11.72 18.58 63.42
N LYS A 614 -10.76 19.04 62.60
CA LYS A 614 -9.49 19.57 63.10
C LYS A 614 -9.65 20.91 63.80
N GLU A 615 -10.50 21.79 63.28
CA GLU A 615 -10.79 23.07 63.92
C GLU A 615 -11.43 22.88 65.28
N PHE A 616 -12.44 21.99 65.38
CA PHE A 616 -13.05 21.62 66.66
C PHE A 616 -12.02 21.12 67.67
N TRP A 617 -11.12 20.23 67.25
CA TRP A 617 -10.04 19.72 68.11
C TRP A 617 -9.10 20.84 68.58
N ARG A 618 -8.69 21.72 67.66
CA ARG A 618 -7.80 22.84 67.95
C ARG A 618 -8.43 23.85 68.90
N GLU A 619 -9.69 24.19 68.71
CA GLU A 619 -10.45 25.08 69.59
C GLU A 619 -10.54 24.53 71.02
N LYS A 620 -10.71 23.21 71.16
CA LYS A 620 -10.85 22.56 72.48
C LYS A 620 -9.54 22.24 73.18
N THR A 621 -8.42 22.13 72.47
CA THR A 621 -7.16 21.60 73.03
C THR A 621 -5.92 22.45 72.77
N GLY A 622 -6.02 23.48 71.92
CA GLY A 622 -4.89 24.32 71.52
C GLY A 622 -3.85 23.66 70.59
N THR A 623 -4.06 22.40 70.20
CA THR A 623 -3.12 21.61 69.37
C THR A 623 -3.76 21.14 68.07
N GLU A 624 -2.98 20.87 67.01
CA GLU A 624 -3.54 20.45 65.72
C GLU A 624 -3.98 18.98 65.68
N THR A 625 -3.40 18.13 66.53
CA THR A 625 -3.72 16.69 66.56
C THR A 625 -3.55 16.11 67.98
N PRO A 626 -4.26 15.02 68.31
CA PRO A 626 -4.04 14.26 69.55
C PRO A 626 -2.58 13.80 69.73
N LYS A 627 -1.90 13.46 68.62
CA LYS A 627 -0.48 13.12 68.64
C LYS A 627 0.41 14.30 69.04
N GLN A 628 0.12 15.49 68.54
CA GLN A 628 0.81 16.71 68.94
C GLN A 628 0.55 17.04 70.42
N TRP A 629 -0.69 16.96 70.87
CA TRP A 629 -1.05 17.12 72.28
C TRP A 629 -0.20 16.21 73.18
N SER A 630 -0.12 14.92 72.84
CA SER A 630 0.67 13.98 73.63
C SER A 630 2.17 14.28 73.64
N LYS A 631 2.70 14.81 72.53
CA LYS A 631 4.11 15.22 72.43
C LYS A 631 4.39 16.45 73.28
N GLU A 632 3.49 17.43 73.26
CA GLU A 632 3.60 18.68 74.02
C GLU A 632 3.58 18.43 75.53
N TYR A 633 2.61 17.65 76.01
CA TYR A 633 2.46 17.34 77.43
C TYR A 633 3.19 16.06 77.89
N ARG A 634 3.96 15.43 77.00
CA ARG A 634 4.69 14.14 77.21
C ARG A 634 3.84 13.09 77.92
N THR A 635 2.56 13.03 77.56
CA THR A 635 1.55 12.19 78.22
C THR A 635 0.65 11.59 77.14
N PRO A 636 0.40 10.27 77.15
CA PRO A 636 -0.53 9.67 76.19
C PRO A 636 -1.93 10.20 76.43
N ILE A 637 -2.57 10.74 75.41
CA ILE A 637 -3.90 11.36 75.56
C ILE A 637 -4.98 10.36 75.94
N LEU A 638 -4.80 9.08 75.58
CA LEU A 638 -5.68 7.99 76.00
C LEU A 638 -5.70 7.79 77.52
N CYS A 639 -4.68 8.24 78.28
CA CYS A 639 -4.72 8.24 79.74
C CYS A 639 -5.80 9.17 80.31
N MET A 640 -6.19 10.20 79.55
CA MET A 640 -7.18 11.19 80.00
C MET A 640 -8.62 10.70 79.81
N VAL A 641 -8.82 9.61 79.08
CA VAL A 641 -10.11 9.03 78.72
C VAL A 641 -10.47 7.89 79.68
N ALA A 642 -11.75 7.76 80.04
CA ALA A 642 -12.23 6.65 80.85
C ALA A 642 -12.12 5.31 80.10
N ASP A 643 -11.81 4.21 80.81
CA ASP A 643 -11.55 2.89 80.20
C ASP A 643 -12.67 2.41 79.25
N LYS A 644 -13.94 2.71 79.57
CA LYS A 644 -15.10 2.35 78.74
C LYS A 644 -15.10 3.01 77.36
N ASP A 645 -14.49 4.20 77.22
CA ASP A 645 -14.51 5.03 76.02
C ASP A 645 -13.21 4.94 75.20
N VAL A 646 -12.19 4.26 75.73
CA VAL A 646 -10.87 4.07 75.08
C VAL A 646 -10.97 3.52 73.64
N PRO A 647 -11.83 2.52 73.32
CA PRO A 647 -11.96 2.04 71.94
C PRO A 647 -12.48 3.12 70.97
N ALA A 648 -13.49 3.90 71.38
CA ALA A 648 -14.06 4.97 70.58
C ALA A 648 -13.09 6.15 70.43
N ALA A 649 -12.43 6.54 71.52
CA ALA A 649 -11.40 7.57 71.52
C ALA A 649 -10.22 7.21 70.62
N ARG A 650 -9.76 5.95 70.64
CA ARG A 650 -8.68 5.48 69.76
C ARG A 650 -9.07 5.58 68.28
N ALA A 651 -10.32 5.28 67.93
CA ALA A 651 -10.81 5.42 66.56
C ALA A 651 -10.91 6.90 66.14
N ALA A 652 -11.48 7.77 66.98
CA ALA A 652 -11.60 9.20 66.72
C ALA A 652 -10.24 9.91 66.64
N PHE A 653 -9.33 9.63 67.58
CA PHE A 653 -7.98 10.19 67.56
C PHE A 653 -7.15 9.67 66.39
N GLY A 654 -7.30 8.39 66.04
CA GLY A 654 -6.71 7.82 64.83
C GLY A 654 -7.19 8.51 63.55
N THR A 655 -8.43 8.98 63.53
CA THR A 655 -9.03 9.75 62.43
C THR A 655 -8.41 11.16 62.37
N LEU A 656 -8.33 11.88 63.48
CA LEU A 656 -7.68 13.20 63.59
C LEU A 656 -6.19 13.20 63.20
N ASN A 657 -5.47 12.11 63.49
CA ASN A 657 -4.05 11.99 63.19
C ASN A 657 -3.75 11.70 61.70
N LYS A 658 -4.75 11.30 60.90
CA LYS A 658 -4.57 10.97 59.47
C LYS A 658 -4.69 12.21 58.59
N LYS A 659 -3.98 12.20 57.47
CA LYS A 659 -4.06 13.28 56.47
C LYS A 659 -5.29 13.17 55.54
N GLN A 660 -5.73 11.95 55.25
CA GLN A 660 -6.89 11.67 54.41
C GLN A 660 -7.78 10.63 55.09
N VAL A 661 -9.08 10.91 55.16
CA VAL A 661 -10.06 10.13 55.92
C VAL A 661 -11.38 10.13 55.16
N ASP A 662 -12.07 9.00 55.12
CA ASP A 662 -13.42 8.91 54.55
C ASP A 662 -14.46 9.65 55.40
N SER A 663 -15.55 10.08 54.76
CA SER A 663 -16.62 10.85 55.42
C SER A 663 -17.23 10.12 56.62
N ALA A 664 -17.43 8.79 56.54
CA ALA A 664 -18.08 8.05 57.61
C ALA A 664 -17.23 7.97 58.88
N SER A 665 -15.91 7.89 58.75
CA SER A 665 -14.98 7.96 59.87
C SER A 665 -14.91 9.37 60.47
N ILE A 666 -15.01 10.42 59.64
CA ILE A 666 -15.08 11.82 60.10
C ILE A 666 -16.34 12.05 60.92
N ASP A 667 -17.51 11.65 60.43
CA ASP A 667 -18.79 11.86 61.10
C ASP A 667 -18.82 11.20 62.48
N LYS A 668 -18.35 9.94 62.58
CA LYS A 668 -18.23 9.22 63.86
C LYS A 668 -17.24 9.88 64.82
N ALA A 669 -16.15 10.44 64.31
CA ALA A 669 -15.18 11.14 65.14
C ALA A 669 -15.75 12.45 65.68
N ILE A 670 -16.47 13.23 64.86
CA ILE A 670 -17.18 14.44 65.29
C ILE A 670 -18.20 14.08 66.38
N GLU A 671 -19.07 13.09 66.13
CA GLU A 671 -20.10 12.67 67.07
C GLU A 671 -19.52 12.28 68.44
N PHE A 672 -18.43 11.51 68.45
CA PHE A 672 -17.75 11.13 69.69
C PHE A 672 -17.18 12.35 70.44
N LEU A 673 -16.52 13.26 69.72
CA LEU A 673 -15.88 14.43 70.34
C LEU A 673 -16.91 15.45 70.83
N GLU A 674 -18.04 15.64 70.15
CA GLU A 674 -19.10 16.54 70.62
C GLU A 674 -19.68 16.12 71.99
N HIS A 675 -19.68 14.81 72.29
CA HIS A 675 -20.21 14.25 73.53
C HIS A 675 -19.12 13.91 74.57
N ALA A 676 -17.86 14.25 74.32
CA ALA A 676 -16.75 13.91 75.19
C ALA A 676 -16.70 14.79 76.46
N ASP A 677 -16.50 14.17 77.61
CA ASP A 677 -16.42 14.82 78.93
C ASP A 677 -14.97 15.09 79.41
N PHE A 678 -13.97 14.67 78.64
CA PHE A 678 -12.56 14.75 79.05
C PHE A 678 -11.88 16.08 78.71
N PHE A 679 -12.46 16.92 77.85
CA PHE A 679 -11.80 18.14 77.34
C PHE A 679 -11.37 19.10 78.45
N ASP A 680 -12.23 19.35 79.44
CA ASP A 680 -11.93 20.27 80.56
C ASP A 680 -10.74 19.79 81.42
N ARG A 681 -10.43 18.49 81.38
CA ARG A 681 -9.33 17.88 82.14
C ARG A 681 -8.00 17.95 81.39
N LEU A 682 -8.01 18.16 80.07
CA LEU A 682 -6.80 18.11 79.24
C LEU A 682 -5.83 19.25 79.56
N ASP A 683 -6.32 20.42 79.94
CA ASP A 683 -5.49 21.60 80.23
C ASP A 683 -4.93 21.63 81.67
N SER A 684 -5.50 20.86 82.58
CA SER A 684 -5.04 20.79 83.98
C SER A 684 -3.80 19.90 84.14
N GLN A 685 -2.69 20.49 84.60
CA GLN A 685 -1.46 19.74 84.90
C GLN A 685 -1.68 18.68 85.99
N GLU A 686 -2.46 18.99 87.03
CA GLU A 686 -2.76 18.05 88.11
C GLU A 686 -3.51 16.80 87.61
N GLU A 687 -4.49 16.98 86.73
CA GLU A 687 -5.24 15.88 86.13
C GLU A 687 -4.37 15.07 85.16
N ARG A 688 -3.51 15.72 84.37
CA ARG A 688 -2.53 15.03 83.50
C ARG A 688 -1.54 14.19 84.31
N ASP A 689 -1.02 14.73 85.42
CA ASP A 689 -0.09 14.05 86.31
C ASP A 689 -0.75 12.86 87.01
N LYS A 690 -1.98 13.03 87.49
CA LYS A 690 -2.78 11.96 88.07
C LYS A 690 -3.05 10.85 87.06
N ALA A 691 -3.46 11.20 85.83
CA ALA A 691 -3.70 10.24 84.76
C ALA A 691 -2.43 9.48 84.36
N PHE A 692 -1.31 10.19 84.19
CA PHE A 692 -0.01 9.58 83.87
C PHE A 692 0.47 8.66 84.98
N ARG A 693 0.35 9.08 86.25
CA ARG A 693 0.68 8.25 87.41
C ARG A 693 -0.14 6.98 87.46
N ASN A 694 -1.45 7.06 87.26
CA ASN A 694 -2.35 5.92 87.41
C ASN A 694 -2.27 4.95 86.23
N SER A 695 -2.17 5.47 84.99
CA SER A 695 -2.27 4.65 83.79
C SER A 695 -0.92 4.19 83.23
N ILE A 696 0.16 4.97 83.42
CA ILE A 696 1.49 4.66 82.89
C ILE A 696 2.43 4.18 84.00
N VAL A 697 2.62 4.97 85.06
CA VAL A 697 3.57 4.64 86.14
C VAL A 697 3.04 3.51 87.05
N LYS A 698 1.72 3.49 87.28
CA LYS A 698 1.00 2.46 88.05
C LYS A 698 1.62 2.27 89.45
N SER A 699 1.92 1.02 89.81
CA SER A 699 2.50 0.64 91.10
C SER A 699 3.92 1.14 91.31
N TYR A 700 4.66 1.48 90.25
CA TYR A 700 6.02 2.02 90.37
C TYR A 700 6.05 3.45 90.93
N SER A 701 4.90 4.14 91.00
CA SER A 701 4.79 5.52 91.50
C SER A 701 5.26 5.69 92.95
N VAL A 702 5.32 4.59 93.71
CA VAL A 702 5.88 4.58 95.07
C VAL A 702 7.39 4.89 95.07
N MET A 703 8.11 4.47 94.03
CA MET A 703 9.54 4.73 93.83
C MET A 703 9.81 5.84 92.80
N LEU A 704 8.85 6.08 91.90
CA LEU A 704 8.92 7.04 90.80
C LEU A 704 7.91 8.17 91.04
N ASP A 705 8.17 8.98 92.07
CA ASP A 705 7.32 10.08 92.52
C ASP A 705 7.48 11.37 91.71
N ASP A 706 8.69 11.66 91.24
CA ASP A 706 8.98 12.70 90.26
C ASP A 706 8.56 12.26 88.85
N LEU A 707 7.36 12.68 88.43
CA LEU A 707 6.78 12.33 87.13
C LEU A 707 7.50 13.01 85.95
N ASP A 708 8.14 14.16 86.16
CA ASP A 708 8.85 14.87 85.11
C ASP A 708 10.17 14.20 84.78
N GLU A 709 10.87 13.69 85.79
CA GLU A 709 12.03 12.82 85.61
C GLU A 709 11.65 11.54 84.83
N VAL A 710 10.52 10.92 85.18
CA VAL A 710 10.03 9.73 84.48
C VAL A 710 9.73 10.02 83.00
N ARG A 711 9.00 11.11 82.72
CA ARG A 711 8.71 11.53 81.34
C ARG A 711 9.98 11.84 80.55
N ALA A 712 10.95 12.50 81.16
CA ALA A 712 12.23 12.84 80.54
C ALA A 712 13.05 11.56 80.23
N HIS A 713 13.09 10.61 81.17
CA HIS A 713 13.74 9.32 80.97
C HIS A 713 13.09 8.53 79.83
N LEU A 714 11.78 8.33 79.88
CA LEU A 714 11.04 7.61 78.84
C LEU A 714 11.22 8.27 77.46
N SER A 715 11.14 9.60 77.38
CA SER A 715 11.36 10.33 76.11
C SER A 715 12.78 10.15 75.55
N LYS A 716 13.77 9.88 76.40
CA LYS A 716 15.18 9.71 76.00
C LYS A 716 15.47 8.28 75.54
N VAL A 717 14.89 7.28 76.20
CA VAL A 717 15.26 5.87 76.02
C VAL A 717 14.27 5.09 75.14
N ILE A 718 13.03 5.57 75.04
CA ILE A 718 11.99 4.95 74.22
C ILE A 718 11.91 5.70 72.90
N ALA A 719 12.16 4.99 71.80
CA ALA A 719 12.09 5.58 70.45
C ALA A 719 10.65 5.91 70.00
N VAL A 720 9.65 5.33 70.68
CA VAL A 720 8.22 5.54 70.39
C VAL A 720 7.73 6.84 71.01
N GLU A 721 6.92 7.60 70.27
CA GLU A 721 6.40 8.89 70.73
C GLU A 721 5.41 8.77 71.90
N PRO A 722 5.27 9.81 72.74
CA PRO A 722 4.37 9.78 73.89
C PRO A 722 2.92 9.39 73.60
N TYR A 723 2.41 9.65 72.40
CA TYR A 723 1.05 9.25 72.01
C TYR A 723 0.83 7.73 72.10
N ASP A 724 1.86 6.94 71.80
CA ASP A 724 1.78 5.49 71.67
C ASP A 724 2.27 4.74 72.92
N TRP A 725 2.63 5.44 74.02
CA TRP A 725 3.08 4.75 75.25
C TRP A 725 1.95 4.00 75.97
N PHE A 726 0.69 4.36 75.73
CA PHE A 726 -0.46 3.77 76.42
C PHE A 726 -0.61 2.28 76.07
N GLY A 727 -0.34 1.41 77.05
CA GLY A 727 -0.41 -0.04 76.90
C GLY A 727 0.79 -0.67 76.19
N LEU A 728 1.89 0.06 76.00
CA LEU A 728 3.11 -0.44 75.36
C LEU A 728 3.98 -1.22 76.38
N PRO A 729 4.25 -2.53 76.18
CA PRO A 729 4.99 -3.34 77.15
C PRO A 729 6.43 -2.86 77.43
N GLU A 730 7.06 -2.20 76.46
CA GLU A 730 8.40 -1.63 76.56
C GLU A 730 8.46 -0.52 77.62
N ILE A 731 7.37 0.24 77.79
CA ILE A 731 7.26 1.29 78.81
C ILE A 731 7.28 0.65 80.20
N ASP A 732 6.45 -0.38 80.42
CA ASP A 732 6.40 -1.09 81.70
C ASP A 732 7.77 -1.72 82.04
N LYS A 733 8.50 -2.29 81.06
CA LYS A 733 9.86 -2.83 81.26
C LYS A 733 10.86 -1.76 81.68
N GLU A 734 10.79 -0.58 81.10
CA GLU A 734 11.74 0.48 81.38
C GLU A 734 11.44 1.21 82.69
N LEU A 735 10.16 1.44 83.00
CA LEU A 735 9.71 1.90 84.31
C LEU A 735 10.16 0.94 85.42
N LYS A 736 10.08 -0.38 85.18
CA LYS A 736 10.60 -1.38 86.11
C LYS A 736 12.09 -1.21 86.36
N LYS A 737 12.92 -1.05 85.33
CA LYS A 737 14.38 -0.83 85.49
C LYS A 737 14.68 0.46 86.25
N MET A 738 13.96 1.55 85.93
CA MET A 738 14.13 2.83 86.60
C MET A 738 13.73 2.74 88.09
N ALA A 739 12.62 2.06 88.38
CA ALA A 739 12.17 1.80 89.75
C ALA A 739 13.15 0.90 90.51
N GLU A 740 13.69 -0.15 89.89
CA GLU A 740 14.72 -1.02 90.47
C GLU A 740 16.01 -0.25 90.77
N PHE A 741 16.45 0.64 89.88
CA PHE A 741 17.61 1.49 90.10
C PHE A 741 17.42 2.42 91.31
N LYS A 742 16.27 3.13 91.40
CA LYS A 742 15.95 3.98 92.54
C LYS A 742 15.76 3.18 93.83
N TYR A 743 15.17 1.99 93.74
CA TYR A 743 15.00 1.09 94.88
C TYR A 743 16.36 0.65 95.45
N ASN A 744 17.33 0.32 94.59
CA ASN A 744 18.67 -0.06 95.03
C ASN A 744 19.46 1.11 95.63
N ALA A 745 19.23 2.34 95.17
CA ALA A 745 19.94 3.52 95.67
C ALA A 745 19.43 3.99 97.05
N THR A 746 18.11 4.03 97.25
CA THR A 746 17.50 4.57 98.49
C THR A 746 16.25 3.81 98.95
N GLY A 747 15.57 3.06 98.06
CA GLY A 747 14.33 2.38 98.39
C GLY A 747 14.50 1.19 99.34
N CYS A 748 15.63 0.49 99.30
CA CYS A 748 15.95 -0.59 100.24
C CYS A 748 16.08 -0.06 101.68
N GLU A 749 16.80 1.04 101.89
CA GLU A 749 16.92 1.69 103.20
C GLU A 749 15.57 2.22 103.69
N ARG A 750 14.76 2.85 102.82
CA ARG A 750 13.40 3.30 103.16
C ARG A 750 12.46 2.14 103.50
N ALA A 751 12.61 0.99 102.83
CA ALA A 751 11.85 -0.21 103.13
C ALA A 751 12.28 -0.84 104.46
N LEU A 752 13.59 -0.89 104.72
CA LEU A 752 14.15 -1.35 106.00
C LEU A 752 13.73 -0.43 107.15
N GLU A 753 13.82 0.89 107.00
CA GLU A 753 13.35 1.85 108.00
C GLU A 753 11.84 1.72 108.27
N LYS A 754 11.02 1.45 107.25
CA LYS A 754 9.61 1.11 107.44
C LYS A 754 9.41 -0.20 108.20
N ILE A 755 10.25 -1.21 107.96
CA ILE A 755 10.20 -2.50 108.66
C ILE A 755 10.68 -2.34 110.10
N ASP A 756 11.75 -1.60 110.35
CA ASP A 756 12.32 -1.36 111.69
C ASP A 756 11.38 -0.55 112.59
N ASN A 757 10.54 0.30 111.99
CA ASN A 757 9.49 1.05 112.69
C ASN A 757 8.17 0.27 112.85
N MET A 758 8.05 -0.96 112.33
CA MET A 758 6.88 -1.82 112.54
C MET A 758 6.98 -2.59 113.86
N ASP A 759 5.83 -2.87 114.48
CA ASP A 759 5.80 -3.74 115.65
C ASP A 759 6.18 -5.18 115.29
N VAL A 760 6.86 -5.87 116.21
CA VAL A 760 7.37 -7.23 116.00
C VAL A 760 6.25 -8.24 115.70
N ALA A 761 5.04 -8.02 116.24
CA ALA A 761 3.89 -8.87 115.93
C ALA A 761 3.43 -8.69 114.47
N ASP A 762 3.41 -7.44 113.98
CA ASP A 762 3.01 -7.09 112.61
C ASP A 762 4.03 -7.59 111.58
N ILE A 763 5.33 -7.52 111.88
CA ILE A 763 6.39 -8.07 111.01
C ILE A 763 6.24 -9.58 110.87
N LYS A 764 6.02 -10.32 111.97
CA LYS A 764 5.80 -11.78 111.92
C LYS A 764 4.53 -12.13 111.14
N GLN A 765 3.46 -11.35 111.27
CA GLN A 765 2.22 -11.59 110.53
C GLN A 765 2.38 -11.27 109.04
N TYR A 766 3.10 -10.19 108.71
CA TYR A 766 3.44 -9.83 107.35
C TYR A 766 4.32 -10.89 106.69
N LEU A 767 5.39 -11.36 107.35
CA LEU A 767 6.27 -12.42 106.83
C LEU A 767 5.49 -13.73 106.57
N LYS A 768 4.60 -14.12 107.49
CA LYS A 768 3.72 -15.28 107.33
C LYS A 768 2.74 -15.14 106.16
N ARG A 769 2.29 -13.91 105.86
CA ARG A 769 1.42 -13.62 104.70
C ARG A 769 2.25 -13.65 103.41
N LEU A 770 3.44 -13.04 103.44
CA LEU A 770 4.36 -12.96 102.31
C LEU A 770 4.83 -14.35 101.83
N ILE A 771 5.12 -15.30 102.73
CA ILE A 771 5.51 -16.66 102.33
C ILE A 771 4.34 -17.53 101.84
N LYS A 772 3.10 -17.20 102.21
CA LYS A 772 1.91 -17.87 101.67
C LYS A 772 1.69 -17.48 100.20
N ASP A 773 1.99 -16.23 99.87
CA ASP A 773 1.71 -15.65 98.57
C ASP A 773 2.96 -15.63 97.64
N ASN A 774 4.16 -15.80 98.20
CA ASN A 774 5.43 -15.82 97.46
C ASN A 774 6.34 -16.98 97.90
N MET A 775 6.25 -18.10 97.18
CA MET A 775 7.02 -19.33 97.41
C MET A 775 8.54 -19.10 97.44
N ILE A 776 9.08 -18.16 96.64
CA ILE A 776 10.52 -17.90 96.56
C ILE A 776 11.04 -17.35 97.88
N VAL A 777 10.32 -16.41 98.51
CA VAL A 777 10.68 -15.86 99.82
C VAL A 777 10.61 -16.94 100.89
N GLY A 778 9.62 -17.83 100.83
CA GLY A 778 9.52 -18.98 101.74
C GLY A 778 10.70 -19.95 101.63
N MET A 779 11.17 -20.23 100.41
CA MET A 779 12.33 -21.10 100.18
C MET A 779 13.64 -20.52 100.74
N GLU A 780 13.86 -19.21 100.62
CA GLU A 780 15.07 -18.55 101.17
C GLU A 780 15.11 -18.64 102.71
N ILE A 781 13.98 -18.46 103.38
CA ILE A 781 13.86 -18.60 104.84
C ILE A 781 14.13 -20.05 105.28
N ILE A 782 13.64 -21.05 104.55
CA ILE A 782 13.91 -22.48 104.85
C ILE A 782 15.41 -22.82 104.71
N LYS A 783 16.11 -22.17 103.77
CA LYS A 783 17.56 -22.34 103.57
C LYS A 783 18.42 -21.64 104.63
N GLY A 784 17.80 -20.93 105.59
CA GLY A 784 18.50 -20.27 106.69
C GLY A 784 19.22 -18.97 106.29
N LYS A 785 18.73 -18.26 105.28
CA LYS A 785 19.17 -16.90 104.94
C LYS A 785 18.15 -15.85 105.35
#